data_AF-A0A9P3G9N8-F1
#
_entry.id   AF-A0A9P3G9N8-F1
#
_cell.length_a   1.000
_cell.length_b   1.000
_cell.length_c   1.000
_cell.angle_alpha   90.00
_cell.angle_beta   90.00
_cell.angle_gamma   90.00
#
_symmetry.space_group_name_H-M   'P 1'
#
loop_
_entity.id
_entity.type
_entity.pdbx_description
1 polymer ?
#
loop_
_entity_poly.entity_id
_entity_poly.type
_entity_poly.pdbx_seq_one_letter_code
_entity_poly.pdbx_strand_id
1 'polypeptide(L)'
;MDIPFISSGALSRAHYALVRKVEIAASPSEADQHLLAEVEHVRDRLTRSASSARQVKECLVILLYCSMNSMGPLPDVEFALPHALNLAEAGHTVQDKRIGYLYCAEMMPKSHELQLMLVNTLRKDLESPDIAHICLALDVLIQVPSEDVIPAVRERLQDLLSHNSSHIRRRVLLAFRSLGVYENSILQDVVKKMRQRLEDPDPAVACAALAVSIKLLEAGIMSADRFRPILLKRLKEAWKVYQDGGLHLLLLSVLQVLRVVRPCFKSLLLISEILTGCVRLTHANAVIYQCFQVLACSDAHALLEAQESAGVPFVGRIRHLLVSEDVNDVYLFVSCLDYLEASLWAGTNPDTASVLEAWEVERVMQLLDSQDSTLRRKTLSVLRKVDYNIVESFYGQLLQASSSLSGPPEQEEAVSRLLEVISLLYADSGESYAQHLQKIVEVVETAVIDVKPHVLQTAVEDVLTKFRLASAEFRSGAIGVLAASLQLADDGKTLGPTMTVILPAVLCEYLDLSPLSPVEAMKRLSSLLPTHSASIQDVILLALLRIASGAEQIPDSVLGIVGKIREQGGRHIKRRCDQFIRISQSTAALHTILSQAKSYSLPDILVALESYEASPDAHATGSSRAEGTTSPDRPSSRASSRASHTAGKLRYKAYDAPRATPRLRAHPGSPALSAHSDSGSSRFVGQDADDALARTITAGDLALAGGQIELQELGKSAVETSPSLTSAMQALSMKKDEKLLPVPETDLIALESPFISDPPAVSQSQASSVAEEDFEAAWDRLQHGNLRGWCDSPIDVVVRRLQSLQRKMRVTPADEAPFQGDLKIFIPSEDASSARKEGLATLRLREGEEESCLWHLRCEDGDLRASIRTLLTDA
;
A
#
# COMPACT_ATOMS: atom_id res chain seq x y z
N MET A 1 -3.24 -23.67 -4.83
CA MET A 1 -4.50 -24.05 -5.53
C MET A 1 -4.21 -24.01 -7.00
N ASP A 2 -4.28 -25.14 -7.71
CA ASP A 2 -3.99 -25.20 -9.15
C ASP A 2 -5.17 -24.64 -9.95
N ILE A 3 -5.22 -23.31 -10.08
CA ILE A 3 -6.22 -22.63 -10.90
C ILE A 3 -5.95 -22.99 -12.37
N PRO A 4 -6.83 -23.69 -13.09
CA PRO A 4 -6.60 -24.06 -14.48
C PRO A 4 -6.50 -22.81 -15.37
N PHE A 5 -5.81 -22.93 -16.51
CA PHE A 5 -5.58 -21.81 -17.45
C PHE A 5 -6.87 -21.03 -17.78
N ILE A 6 -7.99 -21.73 -17.96
CA ILE A 6 -9.28 -21.14 -18.34
C ILE A 6 -9.84 -20.19 -17.27
N SER A 7 -9.54 -20.42 -15.99
CA SER A 7 -9.96 -19.56 -14.88
C SER A 7 -8.84 -18.65 -14.35
N SER A 8 -7.66 -18.68 -14.97
CA SER A 8 -6.47 -17.92 -14.53
C SER A 8 -6.43 -16.46 -15.01
N GLY A 9 -7.27 -16.08 -15.97
CA GLY A 9 -7.22 -14.74 -16.61
C GLY A 9 -5.97 -14.49 -17.46
N ALA A 10 -5.08 -15.48 -17.62
CA ALA A 10 -3.87 -15.33 -18.43
C ALA A 10 -4.19 -15.21 -19.93
N LEU A 11 -3.59 -14.21 -20.58
CA LEU A 11 -3.78 -13.94 -22.01
C LEU A 11 -3.31 -15.09 -22.92
N SER A 12 -2.30 -15.85 -22.51
CA SER A 12 -1.77 -16.98 -23.27
C SER A 12 -1.25 -18.09 -22.36
N ARG A 13 -1.12 -19.31 -22.92
CA ARG A 13 -0.52 -20.44 -22.19
C ARG A 13 0.92 -20.18 -21.76
N ALA A 14 1.66 -19.39 -22.54
CA ALA A 14 3.03 -18.99 -22.20
C ALA A 14 3.03 -18.04 -21.00
N HIS A 15 2.15 -17.04 -20.98
CA HIS A 15 1.97 -16.14 -19.85
C HIS A 15 1.57 -16.92 -18.58
N TYR A 16 0.61 -17.82 -18.67
CA TYR A 16 0.21 -18.69 -17.54
C TYR A 16 1.36 -19.57 -17.04
N ALA A 17 2.14 -20.16 -17.94
CA ALA A 17 3.27 -21.00 -17.57
C ALA A 17 4.37 -20.20 -16.85
N LEU A 18 4.62 -18.95 -17.26
CA LEU A 18 5.57 -18.06 -16.57
C LEU A 18 5.10 -17.74 -15.16
N VAL A 19 3.86 -17.27 -15.00
CA VAL A 19 3.28 -16.95 -13.68
C VAL A 19 3.39 -18.15 -12.73
N ARG A 20 3.05 -19.34 -13.22
CA ARG A 20 3.18 -20.60 -12.46
C ARG A 20 4.62 -20.91 -12.06
N LYS A 21 5.59 -20.72 -12.96
CA LYS A 21 7.02 -20.93 -12.63
C LYS A 21 7.50 -19.99 -11.54
N VAL A 22 7.05 -18.74 -11.55
CA VAL A 22 7.43 -17.72 -10.57
C VAL A 22 6.77 -18.01 -9.22
N GLU A 23 5.48 -18.37 -9.19
CA GLU A 23 4.75 -18.69 -7.97
C GLU A 23 5.23 -19.98 -7.28
N ILE A 24 5.73 -20.96 -8.06
CA ILE A 24 6.20 -22.26 -7.55
C ILE A 24 7.71 -22.22 -7.21
N ALA A 25 8.42 -21.15 -7.58
CA ALA A 25 9.86 -21.04 -7.33
C ALA A 25 10.19 -21.19 -5.84
N ALA A 26 11.21 -21.98 -5.52
CA ALA A 26 11.57 -22.27 -4.14
C ALA A 26 12.32 -21.11 -3.45
N SER A 27 12.85 -20.17 -4.24
CA SER A 27 13.53 -18.98 -3.74
C SER A 27 13.30 -17.77 -4.65
N PRO A 28 13.40 -16.53 -4.11
CA PRO A 28 13.30 -15.31 -4.91
C PRO A 28 14.36 -15.24 -6.04
N SER A 29 15.55 -15.77 -5.81
CA SER A 29 16.61 -15.82 -6.84
C SER A 29 16.27 -16.74 -8.01
N GLU A 30 15.54 -17.84 -7.76
CA GLU A 30 15.08 -18.76 -8.81
C GLU A 30 13.94 -18.13 -9.62
N ALA A 31 13.03 -17.42 -8.95
CA ALA A 31 12.00 -16.62 -9.60
C ALA A 31 12.61 -15.58 -10.55
N ASP A 32 13.60 -14.80 -10.09
CA ASP A 32 14.31 -13.82 -10.91
C ASP A 32 14.98 -14.48 -12.13
N GLN A 33 15.58 -15.66 -11.97
CA GLN A 33 16.18 -16.39 -13.10
C GLN A 33 15.15 -16.78 -14.17
N HIS A 34 13.95 -17.18 -13.77
CA HIS A 34 12.85 -17.46 -14.70
C HIS A 34 12.37 -16.20 -15.43
N LEU A 35 12.27 -15.08 -14.72
CA LEU A 35 11.89 -13.80 -15.32
C LEU A 35 12.93 -13.35 -16.36
N LEU A 36 14.23 -13.43 -16.03
CA LEU A 36 15.32 -13.08 -16.94
C LEU A 36 15.32 -13.92 -18.22
N ALA A 37 15.13 -15.23 -18.08
CA ALA A 37 15.08 -16.14 -19.23
C ALA A 37 13.90 -15.82 -20.17
N GLU A 38 12.75 -15.43 -19.64
CA GLU A 38 11.61 -15.03 -20.47
C GLU A 38 11.83 -13.67 -21.15
N VAL A 39 12.50 -12.72 -20.50
CA VAL A 39 12.87 -11.44 -21.14
C VAL A 39 13.76 -11.68 -22.36
N GLU A 40 14.76 -12.55 -22.25
CA GLU A 40 15.61 -12.94 -23.38
C GLU A 40 14.82 -13.67 -24.48
N HIS A 41 13.91 -14.56 -24.10
CA HIS A 41 13.04 -15.25 -25.04
C HIS A 41 12.15 -14.27 -25.83
N VAL A 42 11.55 -13.30 -25.15
CA VAL A 42 10.74 -12.25 -25.78
C VAL A 42 11.59 -11.38 -26.70
N ARG A 43 12.82 -11.02 -26.29
CA ARG A 43 13.77 -10.26 -27.12
C ARG A 43 14.07 -10.97 -28.44
N ASP A 44 14.39 -12.26 -28.38
CA ASP A 44 14.64 -13.07 -29.57
C ASP A 44 13.41 -13.16 -30.49
N ARG A 45 12.21 -13.28 -29.89
CA ARG A 45 10.96 -13.38 -30.65
C ARG A 45 10.62 -12.09 -31.41
N LEU A 46 10.76 -10.94 -30.75
CA LEU A 46 10.45 -9.63 -31.31
C LEU A 46 11.47 -9.13 -32.32
N THR A 47 12.71 -9.62 -32.28
CA THR A 47 13.79 -9.24 -33.21
C THR A 47 13.84 -10.10 -34.47
N ARG A 48 13.52 -11.40 -34.37
CA ARG A 48 13.69 -12.35 -35.49
C ARG A 48 12.48 -12.49 -36.41
N SER A 49 11.29 -12.04 -36.01
CA SER A 49 10.05 -12.32 -36.75
C SER A 49 9.16 -11.08 -36.91
N ALA A 50 8.52 -10.96 -38.08
CA ALA A 50 7.40 -10.04 -38.29
C ALA A 50 6.22 -10.53 -37.44
N SER A 51 6.21 -10.08 -36.19
CA SER A 51 5.26 -10.52 -35.18
C SER A 51 3.87 -9.95 -35.46
N SER A 52 2.83 -10.79 -35.37
CA SER A 52 1.45 -10.31 -35.45
C SER A 52 1.10 -9.42 -34.26
N ALA A 53 0.13 -8.51 -34.40
CA ALA A 53 -0.31 -7.63 -33.32
C ALA A 53 -0.69 -8.40 -32.03
N ARG A 54 -1.29 -9.58 -32.18
CA ARG A 54 -1.61 -10.49 -31.06
C ARG A 54 -0.36 -10.97 -30.33
N GLN A 55 0.67 -11.38 -31.07
CA GLN A 55 1.93 -11.84 -30.47
C GLN A 55 2.67 -10.70 -29.80
N VAL A 56 2.71 -9.51 -30.41
CA VAL A 56 3.31 -8.31 -29.80
C VAL A 56 2.60 -8.01 -28.49
N LYS A 57 1.28 -7.95 -28.49
CA LYS A 57 0.46 -7.77 -27.28
C LYS A 57 0.82 -8.77 -26.17
N GLU A 58 0.91 -10.07 -26.49
CA GLU A 58 1.33 -11.09 -25.53
C GLU A 58 2.76 -10.87 -25.00
N CYS A 59 3.70 -10.45 -25.86
CA CYS A 59 5.07 -10.11 -25.44
C CYS A 59 5.10 -8.94 -24.46
N LEU A 60 4.39 -7.86 -24.77
CA LEU A 60 4.40 -6.65 -23.94
C LEU A 60 3.82 -6.91 -22.54
N VAL A 61 2.74 -7.69 -22.45
CA VAL A 61 2.16 -8.09 -21.15
C VAL A 61 3.14 -8.94 -20.35
N ILE A 62 3.84 -9.88 -20.99
CA ILE A 62 4.87 -10.69 -20.31
C ILE A 62 6.01 -9.81 -19.80
N LEU A 63 6.49 -8.85 -20.59
CA LEU A 63 7.55 -7.94 -20.18
C LEU A 63 7.12 -7.05 -18.99
N LEU A 64 5.88 -6.54 -19.00
CA LEU A 64 5.32 -5.79 -17.85
C LEU A 64 5.23 -6.67 -16.60
N TYR A 65 4.83 -7.93 -16.76
CA TYR A 65 4.82 -8.88 -15.64
C TYR A 65 6.23 -9.09 -15.08
N CYS A 66 7.23 -9.28 -15.95
CA CYS A 66 8.62 -9.42 -15.54
C CYS A 66 9.12 -8.17 -14.79
N SER A 67 8.84 -6.97 -15.29
CA SER A 67 9.28 -5.73 -14.64
C SER A 67 8.63 -5.48 -13.28
N MET A 68 7.39 -5.92 -13.07
CA MET A 68 6.68 -5.75 -11.80
C MET A 68 7.09 -6.76 -10.71
N ASN A 69 7.58 -7.93 -11.09
CA ASN A 69 7.83 -9.04 -10.16
C ASN A 69 9.32 -9.32 -9.90
N SER A 70 10.23 -8.63 -10.58
CA SER A 70 11.66 -8.80 -10.36
C SER A 70 12.12 -8.11 -9.07
N MET A 71 12.89 -8.80 -8.24
CA MET A 71 13.55 -8.20 -7.08
C MET A 71 14.91 -7.57 -7.42
N GLY A 72 15.57 -8.08 -8.47
CA GLY A 72 16.82 -7.53 -9.01
C GLY A 72 16.64 -6.58 -10.20
N PRO A 73 17.72 -5.91 -10.65
CA PRO A 73 17.69 -5.06 -11.83
C PRO A 73 17.40 -5.90 -13.09
N LEU A 74 16.29 -5.61 -13.76
CA LEU A 74 15.92 -6.25 -15.02
C LEU A 74 16.84 -5.76 -16.16
N PRO A 75 17.15 -6.60 -17.18
CA PRO A 75 17.83 -6.17 -18.39
C PRO A 75 17.00 -5.12 -19.13
N ASP A 76 17.68 -4.30 -19.92
CA ASP A 76 17.04 -3.28 -20.74
C ASP A 76 15.92 -3.87 -21.63
N VAL A 77 14.71 -3.35 -21.43
CA VAL A 77 13.47 -3.70 -22.15
C VAL A 77 13.09 -2.67 -23.22
N GLU A 78 13.92 -1.65 -23.45
CA GLU A 78 13.68 -0.58 -24.44
C GLU A 78 13.50 -1.11 -25.87
N PHE A 79 14.07 -2.28 -26.19
CA PHE A 79 13.92 -2.94 -27.49
C PHE A 79 12.45 -3.19 -27.90
N ALA A 80 11.53 -3.26 -26.94
CA ALA A 80 10.10 -3.47 -27.20
C ALA A 80 9.31 -2.17 -27.40
N LEU A 81 9.89 -1.00 -27.11
CA LEU A 81 9.22 0.30 -27.24
C LEU A 81 8.73 0.61 -28.67
N PRO A 82 9.51 0.36 -29.74
CA PRO A 82 9.01 0.58 -31.11
C PRO A 82 7.77 -0.27 -31.41
N HIS A 83 7.73 -1.50 -30.90
CA HIS A 83 6.63 -2.44 -31.12
C HIS A 83 5.39 -2.04 -30.31
N ALA A 84 5.58 -1.55 -29.09
CA ALA A 84 4.52 -0.99 -28.26
C ALA A 84 3.91 0.27 -28.89
N LEU A 85 4.74 1.16 -29.40
CA LEU A 85 4.29 2.37 -30.09
C LEU A 85 3.51 2.05 -31.37
N ASN A 86 4.00 1.09 -32.17
CA ASN A 86 3.27 0.61 -33.34
C ASN A 86 1.91 -0.01 -32.97
N LEU A 87 1.85 -0.74 -31.84
CA LEU A 87 0.59 -1.29 -31.33
C LEU A 87 -0.37 -0.19 -30.85
N ALA A 88 0.15 0.88 -30.25
CA ALA A 88 -0.61 2.06 -29.85
C ALA A 88 -1.15 2.84 -31.07
N GLU A 89 -0.38 2.95 -32.14
CA GLU A 89 -0.79 3.69 -33.35
C GLU A 89 -1.74 2.88 -34.23
N ALA A 90 -1.33 1.68 -34.63
CA ALA A 90 -1.99 0.87 -35.65
C ALA A 90 -2.89 -0.25 -35.10
N GLY A 91 -3.02 -0.36 -33.76
CA GLY A 91 -3.89 -1.35 -33.13
C GLY A 91 -5.34 -1.22 -33.62
N HIS A 92 -5.92 -2.34 -34.06
CA HIS A 92 -7.28 -2.38 -34.59
C HIS A 92 -8.34 -2.31 -33.49
N THR A 93 -8.02 -2.79 -32.28
CA THR A 93 -8.91 -2.76 -31.14
C THR A 93 -8.42 -1.76 -30.09
N VAL A 94 -9.36 -1.19 -29.34
CA VAL A 94 -9.06 -0.32 -28.18
C VAL A 94 -8.16 -1.02 -27.17
N GLN A 95 -8.30 -2.34 -27.02
CA GLN A 95 -7.46 -3.14 -26.12
C GLN A 95 -6.01 -3.21 -26.60
N ASP A 96 -5.77 -3.35 -27.89
CA ASP A 96 -4.42 -3.40 -28.44
C ASP A 96 -3.73 -2.05 -28.26
N LYS A 97 -4.43 -0.95 -28.59
CA LYS A 97 -3.93 0.40 -28.35
C LYS A 97 -3.63 0.64 -26.87
N ARG A 98 -4.54 0.22 -25.98
CA ARG A 98 -4.37 0.37 -24.52
C ARG A 98 -3.11 -0.32 -24.01
N ILE A 99 -2.80 -1.51 -24.50
CA ILE A 99 -1.59 -2.24 -24.09
C ILE A 99 -0.33 -1.56 -24.63
N GLY A 100 -0.37 -1.06 -25.87
CA GLY A 100 0.72 -0.25 -26.42
C GLY A 100 0.99 1.01 -25.59
N TYR A 101 -0.06 1.75 -25.26
CA TYR A 101 0.03 2.94 -24.40
C TYR A 101 0.51 2.62 -22.99
N LEU A 102 -0.05 1.59 -22.33
CA LEU A 102 0.37 1.13 -21.01
C LEU A 102 1.85 0.77 -20.99
N TYR A 103 2.32 0.03 -22.00
CA TYR A 103 3.74 -0.33 -22.08
C TYR A 103 4.63 0.89 -22.22
N CYS A 104 4.27 1.83 -23.11
CA CYS A 104 5.02 3.08 -23.26
C CYS A 104 5.00 3.91 -21.97
N ALA A 105 3.84 4.00 -21.30
CA ALA A 105 3.68 4.77 -20.07
C ALA A 105 4.57 4.27 -18.92
N GLU A 106 4.70 2.95 -18.79
CA GLU A 106 5.46 2.33 -17.69
C GLU A 106 6.96 2.19 -18.01
N MET A 107 7.31 1.89 -19.27
CA MET A 107 8.67 1.48 -19.64
C MET A 107 9.47 2.56 -20.38
N MET A 108 8.85 3.61 -20.92
CA MET A 108 9.55 4.63 -21.72
C MET A 108 10.10 5.76 -20.82
N PRO A 109 11.42 6.02 -20.84
CA PRO A 109 11.97 7.19 -20.18
C PRO A 109 11.46 8.50 -20.80
N LYS A 110 11.24 9.56 -20.00
CA LYS A 110 10.74 10.85 -20.50
C LYS A 110 11.61 11.52 -21.56
N SER A 111 12.92 11.24 -21.58
CA SER A 111 13.88 11.76 -22.56
C SER A 111 14.05 10.88 -23.80
N HIS A 112 13.24 9.83 -23.95
CA HIS A 112 13.38 8.88 -25.04
C HIS A 112 12.97 9.49 -26.39
N GLU A 113 13.68 9.15 -27.47
CA GLU A 113 13.46 9.75 -28.80
C GLU A 113 12.04 9.49 -29.38
N LEU A 114 11.43 8.37 -29.00
CA LEU A 114 10.07 7.99 -29.41
C LEU A 114 8.96 8.79 -28.74
N GLN A 115 9.27 9.62 -27.74
CA GLN A 115 8.27 10.44 -27.04
C GLN A 115 7.47 11.31 -28.01
N LEU A 116 8.12 11.91 -29.00
CA LEU A 116 7.47 12.75 -30.02
C LEU A 116 6.49 11.95 -30.90
N MET A 117 6.81 10.69 -31.19
CA MET A 117 5.89 9.83 -31.95
C MET A 117 4.68 9.46 -31.10
N LEU A 118 4.87 9.18 -29.81
CA LEU A 118 3.78 8.92 -28.87
C LEU A 118 2.84 10.13 -28.76
N VAL A 119 3.38 11.35 -28.70
CA VAL A 119 2.61 12.60 -28.75
C VAL A 119 1.76 12.70 -30.02
N ASN A 120 2.35 12.37 -31.18
CA ASN A 120 1.62 12.38 -32.45
C ASN A 120 0.51 11.32 -32.48
N THR A 121 0.76 10.14 -31.92
CA THR A 121 -0.24 9.06 -31.81
C THR A 121 -1.40 9.47 -30.91
N LEU A 122 -1.13 10.12 -29.76
CA LEU A 122 -2.16 10.69 -28.89
C LEU A 122 -3.00 11.75 -29.62
N ARG A 123 -2.34 12.65 -30.35
CA ARG A 123 -3.05 13.67 -31.14
C ARG A 123 -3.99 13.03 -32.16
N LYS A 124 -3.53 12.04 -32.93
CA LYS A 124 -4.36 11.32 -33.92
C LYS A 124 -5.58 10.65 -33.27
N ASP A 125 -5.39 10.00 -32.12
CA ASP A 125 -6.48 9.33 -31.41
C ASP A 125 -7.50 10.32 -30.81
N LEU A 126 -7.09 11.54 -30.43
CA LEU A 126 -8.02 12.61 -30.03
C LEU A 126 -8.82 13.20 -31.20
N GLU A 127 -8.25 13.18 -32.40
CA GLU A 127 -8.90 13.61 -33.65
C GLU A 127 -9.82 12.51 -34.24
N SER A 128 -9.74 11.28 -33.72
CA SER A 128 -10.59 10.15 -34.12
C SER A 128 -12.08 10.46 -33.96
N PRO A 129 -12.96 9.96 -34.85
CA PRO A 129 -14.41 10.02 -34.66
C PRO A 129 -14.92 9.05 -33.60
N ASP A 130 -14.14 8.02 -33.25
CA ASP A 130 -14.53 7.01 -32.28
C ASP A 130 -14.34 7.51 -30.83
N ILE A 131 -15.42 7.48 -30.06
CA ILE A 131 -15.46 7.89 -28.66
C ILE A 131 -14.48 7.06 -27.82
N ALA A 132 -14.33 5.77 -28.11
CA ALA A 132 -13.46 4.89 -27.32
C ALA A 132 -11.98 5.27 -27.49
N HIS A 133 -11.55 5.58 -28.71
CA HIS A 133 -10.20 6.07 -29.00
C HIS A 133 -9.93 7.44 -28.34
N ILE A 134 -10.88 8.38 -28.42
CA ILE A 134 -10.74 9.69 -27.75
C ILE A 134 -10.61 9.47 -26.23
N CYS A 135 -11.45 8.63 -25.63
CA CYS A 135 -11.40 8.38 -24.19
C CYS A 135 -10.08 7.73 -23.77
N LEU A 136 -9.58 6.78 -24.56
CA LEU A 136 -8.29 6.14 -24.30
C LEU A 136 -7.14 7.16 -24.35
N ALA A 137 -7.09 8.01 -25.38
CA ALA A 137 -6.05 9.04 -25.49
C ALA A 137 -6.13 10.04 -24.33
N LEU A 138 -7.33 10.47 -23.93
CA LEU A 138 -7.51 11.34 -22.77
C LEU A 138 -7.10 10.66 -21.46
N ASP A 139 -7.41 9.38 -21.27
CA ASP A 139 -6.99 8.62 -20.08
C ASP A 139 -5.45 8.55 -19.99
N VAL A 140 -4.78 8.30 -21.11
CA VAL A 140 -3.31 8.30 -21.20
C VAL A 140 -2.74 9.70 -20.89
N LEU A 141 -3.34 10.77 -21.42
CA LEU A 141 -2.93 12.14 -21.10
C LEU A 141 -3.06 12.50 -19.63
N ILE A 142 -4.15 12.06 -18.98
CA ILE A 142 -4.38 12.32 -17.55
C ILE A 142 -3.32 11.62 -16.70
N GLN A 143 -2.95 10.40 -17.08
CA GLN A 143 -2.03 9.57 -16.32
C GLN A 143 -0.56 9.95 -16.54
N VAL A 144 -0.17 10.20 -17.80
CA VAL A 144 1.20 10.55 -18.19
C VAL A 144 1.23 11.92 -18.86
N PRO A 145 0.95 13.00 -18.12
CA PRO A 145 1.00 14.34 -18.65
C PRO A 145 2.46 14.75 -18.92
N SER A 146 2.72 15.34 -20.09
CA SER A 146 4.02 15.88 -20.50
C SER A 146 3.86 17.27 -21.12
N GLU A 147 4.84 18.14 -20.91
CA GLU A 147 4.89 19.49 -21.47
C GLU A 147 4.90 19.47 -23.01
N ASP A 148 5.64 18.53 -23.61
CA ASP A 148 5.78 18.41 -25.07
C ASP A 148 4.46 18.11 -25.79
N VAL A 149 3.48 17.55 -25.06
CA VAL A 149 2.18 17.18 -25.63
C VAL A 149 1.26 18.39 -25.75
N ILE A 150 1.44 19.41 -24.90
CA ILE A 150 0.52 20.54 -24.77
C ILE A 150 0.29 21.25 -26.11
N PRO A 151 1.34 21.64 -26.88
CA PRO A 151 1.14 22.33 -28.15
C PRO A 151 0.35 21.51 -29.17
N ALA A 152 0.47 20.18 -29.14
CA ALA A 152 -0.16 19.27 -30.10
C ALA A 152 -1.65 19.02 -29.81
N VAL A 153 -2.08 19.10 -28.55
CA VAL A 153 -3.45 18.70 -28.15
C VAL A 153 -4.33 19.86 -27.69
N ARG A 154 -3.75 21.03 -27.36
CA ARG A 154 -4.46 22.16 -26.73
C ARG A 154 -5.74 22.56 -27.46
N GLU A 155 -5.68 22.86 -28.75
CA GLU A 155 -6.86 23.27 -29.53
C GLU A 155 -7.94 22.18 -29.53
N ARG A 156 -7.54 20.93 -29.74
CA ARG A 156 -8.47 19.79 -29.76
C ARG A 156 -9.14 19.58 -28.41
N LEU A 157 -8.43 19.73 -27.29
CA LEU A 157 -9.01 19.64 -25.95
C LEU A 157 -10.09 20.73 -25.73
N GLN A 158 -9.90 21.94 -26.24
CA GLN A 158 -10.88 23.02 -26.12
C GLN A 158 -12.21 22.70 -26.82
N ASP A 159 -12.13 22.05 -27.99
CA ASP A 159 -13.31 21.59 -28.72
C ASP A 159 -14.05 20.49 -27.94
N LEU A 160 -13.29 19.52 -27.42
CA LEU A 160 -13.84 18.36 -26.72
C LEU A 160 -14.53 18.72 -25.38
N LEU A 161 -14.29 19.90 -24.80
CA LEU A 161 -15.04 20.42 -23.63
C LEU A 161 -16.56 20.50 -23.87
N SER A 162 -16.98 20.66 -25.12
CA SER A 162 -18.38 20.78 -25.53
C SER A 162 -18.92 19.53 -26.22
N HIS A 163 -18.21 18.41 -26.14
CA HIS A 163 -18.61 17.16 -26.80
C HIS A 163 -19.91 16.57 -26.24
N ASN A 164 -20.68 15.87 -27.07
CA ASN A 164 -21.98 15.30 -26.70
C ASN A 164 -21.86 14.20 -25.62
N SER A 165 -20.82 13.37 -25.70
CA SER A 165 -20.52 12.33 -24.71
C SER A 165 -20.00 12.91 -23.41
N SER A 166 -20.64 12.59 -22.28
CA SER A 166 -20.20 13.03 -20.95
C SER A 166 -18.86 12.40 -20.54
N HIS A 167 -18.58 11.18 -20.99
CA HIS A 167 -17.31 10.50 -20.75
C HIS A 167 -16.11 11.29 -21.29
N ILE A 168 -16.27 11.93 -22.45
CA ILE A 168 -15.25 12.80 -23.03
C ILE A 168 -15.15 14.09 -22.24
N ARG A 169 -16.28 14.79 -21.98
CA ARG A 169 -16.27 16.06 -21.24
C ARG A 169 -15.59 15.95 -19.88
N ARG A 170 -15.88 14.88 -19.13
CA ARG A 170 -15.25 14.57 -17.84
C ARG A 170 -13.73 14.43 -17.99
N ARG A 171 -13.28 13.61 -18.92
CA ARG A 171 -11.85 13.31 -19.11
C ARG A 171 -11.07 14.52 -19.61
N VAL A 172 -11.65 15.31 -20.51
CA VAL A 172 -11.04 16.56 -20.99
C VAL A 172 -10.77 17.51 -19.83
N LEU A 173 -11.73 17.68 -18.91
CA LEU A 173 -11.52 18.50 -17.71
C LEU A 173 -10.35 17.98 -16.86
N LEU A 174 -10.29 16.67 -16.62
CA LEU A 174 -9.18 16.07 -15.89
C LEU A 174 -7.83 16.20 -16.64
N ALA A 175 -7.85 16.13 -17.98
CA ALA A 175 -6.66 16.36 -18.80
C ALA A 175 -6.15 17.80 -18.63
N PHE A 176 -7.04 18.81 -18.68
CA PHE A 176 -6.66 20.19 -18.36
C PHE A 176 -6.09 20.34 -16.94
N ARG A 177 -6.68 19.65 -15.94
CA ARG A 177 -6.14 19.63 -14.57
C ARG A 177 -4.72 19.08 -14.53
N SER A 178 -4.45 17.98 -15.22
CA SER A 178 -3.14 17.31 -15.24
C SER A 178 -2.08 18.14 -15.99
N LEU A 179 -2.41 18.69 -17.16
CA LEU A 179 -1.50 19.51 -17.98
C LEU A 179 -1.25 20.88 -17.35
N GLY A 180 -2.22 21.42 -16.60
CA GLY A 180 -2.09 22.68 -15.89
C GLY A 180 -0.98 22.71 -14.84
N VAL A 181 -0.48 21.54 -14.39
CA VAL A 181 0.69 21.46 -13.50
C VAL A 181 1.97 21.94 -14.21
N TYR A 182 2.08 21.72 -15.52
CA TYR A 182 3.24 22.11 -16.32
C TYR A 182 3.05 23.51 -16.92
N GLU A 183 1.87 23.78 -17.49
CA GLU A 183 1.57 25.08 -18.10
C GLU A 183 0.25 25.66 -17.58
N ASN A 184 0.30 26.52 -16.56
CA ASN A 184 -0.88 27.17 -15.98
C ASN A 184 -1.75 27.93 -17.01
N SER A 185 -1.16 28.38 -18.12
CA SER A 185 -1.85 29.14 -19.16
C SER A 185 -2.97 28.32 -19.84
N ILE A 186 -2.81 26.98 -19.92
CA ILE A 186 -3.80 26.08 -20.52
C ILE A 186 -5.15 26.10 -19.78
N LEU A 187 -5.12 26.40 -18.49
CA LEU A 187 -6.32 26.45 -17.66
C LEU A 187 -7.23 27.63 -18.02
N GLN A 188 -6.67 28.71 -18.59
CA GLN A 188 -7.45 29.87 -19.03
C GLN A 188 -8.50 29.51 -20.09
N ASP A 189 -8.21 28.48 -20.89
CA ASP A 189 -9.07 28.01 -21.97
C ASP A 189 -10.37 27.37 -21.43
N VAL A 190 -10.31 26.79 -20.23
CA VAL A 190 -11.47 26.14 -19.58
C VAL A 190 -12.42 27.15 -18.95
N VAL A 191 -11.92 28.31 -18.52
CA VAL A 191 -12.68 29.29 -17.70
C VAL A 191 -14.00 29.69 -18.35
N LYS A 192 -14.00 29.91 -19.67
CA LYS A 192 -15.21 30.33 -20.42
C LYS A 192 -16.34 29.32 -20.34
N LYS A 193 -16.01 28.01 -20.38
CA LYS A 193 -16.98 26.90 -20.35
C LYS A 193 -17.19 26.34 -18.93
N MET A 194 -16.41 26.79 -17.94
CA MET A 194 -16.41 26.23 -16.58
C MET A 194 -17.79 26.29 -15.92
N ARG A 195 -18.50 27.42 -16.01
CA ARG A 195 -19.87 27.53 -15.47
C ARG A 195 -20.79 26.44 -16.04
N GLN A 196 -20.75 26.22 -17.35
CA GLN A 196 -21.58 25.20 -18.00
C GLN A 196 -21.19 23.78 -17.56
N ARG A 197 -19.91 23.51 -17.30
CA ARG A 197 -19.44 22.19 -16.86
C ARG A 197 -19.72 21.91 -15.38
N LEU A 198 -19.73 22.93 -14.54
CA LEU A 198 -20.18 22.83 -13.14
C LEU A 198 -21.68 22.54 -13.03
N GLU A 199 -22.45 22.94 -14.03
CA GLU A 199 -23.89 22.72 -14.11
C GLU A 199 -24.29 21.59 -15.08
N ASP A 200 -23.35 20.67 -15.37
CA ASP A 200 -23.59 19.54 -16.26
C ASP A 200 -24.63 18.57 -15.65
N PRO A 201 -25.54 18.00 -16.46
CA PRO A 201 -26.49 16.99 -15.99
C PRO A 201 -25.82 15.72 -15.48
N ASP A 202 -24.63 15.37 -15.99
CA ASP A 202 -23.87 14.24 -15.48
C ASP A 202 -23.04 14.67 -14.24
N PRO A 203 -23.32 14.11 -13.05
CA PRO A 203 -22.58 14.45 -11.83
C PRO A 203 -21.08 14.16 -11.95
N ALA A 204 -20.67 13.18 -12.77
CA ALA A 204 -19.26 12.85 -12.94
C ALA A 204 -18.49 13.97 -13.67
N VAL A 205 -19.15 14.67 -14.61
CA VAL A 205 -18.58 15.86 -15.27
C VAL A 205 -18.51 17.03 -14.30
N ALA A 206 -19.57 17.24 -13.51
CA ALA A 206 -19.59 18.29 -12.48
C ALA A 206 -18.47 18.09 -11.43
N CYS A 207 -18.23 16.86 -10.98
CA CYS A 207 -17.11 16.54 -10.08
C CYS A 207 -15.75 16.86 -10.72
N ALA A 208 -15.54 16.52 -12.00
CA ALA A 208 -14.31 16.86 -12.71
C ALA A 208 -14.14 18.38 -12.86
N ALA A 209 -15.23 19.11 -13.11
CA ALA A 209 -15.22 20.58 -13.18
C ALA A 209 -14.86 21.21 -11.82
N LEU A 210 -15.38 20.67 -10.71
CA LEU A 210 -15.02 21.08 -9.35
C LEU A 210 -13.53 20.81 -9.07
N ALA A 211 -13.00 19.66 -9.49
CA ALA A 211 -11.58 19.34 -9.34
C ALA A 211 -10.66 20.31 -10.10
N VAL A 212 -11.03 20.70 -11.33
CA VAL A 212 -10.30 21.74 -12.10
C VAL A 212 -10.43 23.11 -11.44
N SER A 213 -11.59 23.40 -10.83
CA SER A 213 -11.84 24.68 -10.17
C SER A 213 -10.86 24.95 -9.01
N ILE A 214 -10.42 23.91 -8.30
CA ILE A 214 -9.36 24.02 -7.28
C ILE A 214 -8.08 24.58 -7.90
N LYS A 215 -7.63 24.02 -9.04
CA LYS A 215 -6.43 24.50 -9.75
C LYS A 215 -6.59 25.90 -10.30
N LEU A 216 -7.78 26.27 -10.78
CA LEU A 216 -8.07 27.63 -11.23
C LEU A 216 -8.01 28.67 -10.09
N LEU A 217 -8.43 28.28 -8.88
CA LEU A 217 -8.37 29.14 -7.69
C LEU A 217 -6.94 29.27 -7.18
N GLU A 218 -6.20 28.15 -7.08
CA GLU A 218 -4.78 28.14 -6.69
C GLU A 218 -3.91 28.98 -7.63
N ALA A 219 -4.18 28.92 -8.94
CA ALA A 219 -3.47 29.72 -9.95
C ALA A 219 -3.94 31.19 -10.03
N GLY A 220 -4.94 31.60 -9.25
CA GLY A 220 -5.47 32.97 -9.26
C GLY A 220 -6.23 33.37 -10.56
N ILE A 221 -6.53 32.40 -11.43
CA ILE A 221 -7.22 32.63 -12.72
C ILE A 221 -8.71 32.89 -12.50
N MET A 222 -9.31 32.27 -11.47
CA MET A 222 -10.71 32.45 -11.11
C MET A 222 -10.83 33.06 -9.71
N SER A 223 -11.71 34.05 -9.54
CA SER A 223 -11.95 34.65 -8.22
C SER A 223 -12.94 33.85 -7.37
N ALA A 224 -12.59 33.66 -6.10
CA ALA A 224 -13.40 32.97 -5.11
C ALA A 224 -14.83 33.57 -5.00
N ASP A 225 -14.96 34.89 -4.98
CA ASP A 225 -16.24 35.57 -4.77
C ASP A 225 -17.27 35.31 -5.87
N ARG A 226 -16.83 35.19 -7.13
CA ARG A 226 -17.72 34.86 -8.25
C ARG A 226 -18.16 33.40 -8.22
N PHE A 227 -17.36 32.54 -7.61
CA PHE A 227 -17.58 31.09 -7.58
C PHE A 227 -18.43 30.63 -6.39
N ARG A 228 -18.33 31.32 -5.25
CA ARG A 228 -19.15 31.09 -4.03
C ARG A 228 -20.64 30.86 -4.28
N PRO A 229 -21.38 31.70 -5.04
CA PRO A 229 -22.82 31.48 -5.25
C PRO A 229 -23.13 30.19 -6.03
N ILE A 230 -22.25 29.82 -6.97
CA ILE A 230 -22.39 28.58 -7.74
C ILE A 230 -22.18 27.37 -6.81
N LEU A 231 -21.15 27.41 -5.97
CA LEU A 231 -20.88 26.37 -4.98
C LEU A 231 -22.01 26.21 -3.98
N LEU A 232 -22.57 27.31 -3.46
CA LEU A 232 -23.68 27.25 -2.52
C LEU A 232 -24.92 26.58 -3.14
N LYS A 233 -25.24 26.91 -4.39
CA LYS A 233 -26.32 26.26 -5.15
C LYS A 233 -26.04 24.76 -5.31
N ARG A 234 -24.82 24.40 -5.72
CA ARG A 234 -24.39 23.01 -5.90
C ARG A 234 -24.37 22.22 -4.60
N LEU A 235 -23.97 22.82 -3.48
CA LEU A 235 -24.01 22.20 -2.16
C LEU A 235 -25.44 21.81 -1.78
N LYS A 236 -26.40 22.72 -2.00
CA LYS A 236 -27.83 22.47 -1.72
C LYS A 236 -28.42 21.38 -2.61
N GLU A 237 -28.08 21.37 -3.90
CA GLU A 237 -28.53 20.34 -4.83
C GLU A 237 -27.92 18.97 -4.51
N ALA A 238 -26.61 18.92 -4.26
CA ALA A 238 -25.91 17.69 -3.91
C ALA A 238 -26.40 17.09 -2.57
N TRP A 239 -26.73 17.94 -1.60
CA TRP A 239 -27.32 17.50 -0.34
C TRP A 239 -28.68 16.84 -0.53
N LYS A 240 -29.57 17.43 -1.34
CA LYS A 240 -30.88 16.83 -1.65
C LYS A 240 -30.75 15.46 -2.31
N VAL A 241 -29.88 15.36 -3.31
CA VAL A 241 -29.62 14.08 -4.00
C VAL A 241 -29.13 13.02 -3.03
N TYR A 242 -28.25 13.39 -2.09
CA TYR A 242 -27.75 12.47 -1.07
C TYR A 242 -28.83 12.05 -0.07
N GLN A 243 -29.74 12.96 0.33
CA GLN A 243 -30.89 12.62 1.18
C GLN A 243 -31.83 11.61 0.51
N ASP A 244 -31.99 11.69 -0.80
CA ASP A 244 -32.82 10.78 -1.60
C ASP A 244 -32.13 9.42 -1.89
N GLY A 245 -30.99 9.13 -1.25
CA GLY A 245 -30.23 7.89 -1.43
C GLY A 245 -29.27 7.88 -2.63
N GLY A 246 -29.04 9.03 -3.26
CA GLY A 246 -28.10 9.20 -4.37
C GLY A 246 -26.63 9.16 -3.96
N LEU A 247 -25.74 9.04 -4.95
CA LEU A 247 -24.30 8.97 -4.74
C LEU A 247 -23.75 10.27 -4.11
N HIS A 248 -22.98 10.14 -3.02
CA HIS A 248 -22.43 11.24 -2.23
C HIS A 248 -21.20 11.94 -2.86
N LEU A 249 -20.68 11.45 -4.00
CA LEU A 249 -19.45 11.95 -4.61
C LEU A 249 -19.49 13.44 -4.97
N LEU A 250 -20.64 13.92 -5.44
CA LEU A 250 -20.80 15.34 -5.77
C LEU A 250 -20.77 16.19 -4.50
N LEU A 251 -21.42 15.74 -3.42
CA LEU A 251 -21.42 16.45 -2.14
C LEU A 251 -20.00 16.54 -1.57
N LEU A 252 -19.26 15.44 -1.56
CA LEU A 252 -17.86 15.44 -1.12
C LEU A 252 -16.99 16.38 -1.98
N SER A 253 -17.18 16.36 -3.31
CA SER A 253 -16.42 17.22 -4.22
C SER A 253 -16.69 18.71 -3.95
N VAL A 254 -17.96 19.08 -3.69
CA VAL A 254 -18.31 20.47 -3.35
C VAL A 254 -17.72 20.88 -2.01
N LEU A 255 -17.78 20.02 -0.99
CA LEU A 255 -17.17 20.27 0.32
C LEU A 255 -15.65 20.45 0.19
N GLN A 256 -14.98 19.64 -0.62
CA GLN A 256 -13.54 19.76 -0.86
C GLN A 256 -13.17 21.13 -1.46
N VAL A 257 -13.96 21.62 -2.42
CA VAL A 257 -13.74 22.94 -3.02
C VAL A 257 -14.02 24.07 -2.02
N LEU A 258 -15.00 23.92 -1.12
CA LEU A 258 -15.30 24.92 -0.09
C LEU A 258 -14.14 25.13 0.90
N ARG A 259 -13.29 24.12 1.11
CA ARG A 259 -12.06 24.26 1.93
C ARG A 259 -11.10 25.28 1.33
N VAL A 260 -11.00 25.35 0.00
CA VAL A 260 -10.12 26.28 -0.72
C VAL A 260 -10.73 27.69 -0.80
N VAL A 261 -12.03 27.78 -1.09
CA VAL A 261 -12.75 29.07 -1.25
C VAL A 261 -13.05 29.76 0.09
N ARG A 262 -12.96 29.00 1.19
CA ARG A 262 -13.50 29.25 2.54
C ARG A 262 -15.03 29.39 2.53
N PRO A 263 -15.75 28.76 3.47
CA PRO A 263 -17.21 28.84 3.51
C PRO A 263 -17.66 30.24 3.92
N CYS A 264 -18.72 30.74 3.28
CA CYS A 264 -19.41 31.94 3.76
C CYS A 264 -20.45 31.56 4.83
N PHE A 265 -20.96 32.55 5.58
CA PHE A 265 -21.98 32.34 6.61
C PHE A 265 -23.16 31.45 6.16
N LYS A 266 -23.70 31.70 4.94
CA LYS A 266 -24.78 30.86 4.37
C LYS A 266 -24.36 29.41 4.12
N SER A 267 -23.10 29.17 3.78
CA SER A 267 -22.56 27.83 3.61
C SER A 267 -22.42 27.11 4.95
N LEU A 268 -22.02 27.82 6.01
CA LEU A 268 -21.95 27.29 7.37
C LEU A 268 -23.32 26.85 7.90
N LEU A 269 -24.36 27.65 7.67
CA LEU A 269 -25.74 27.26 8.01
C LEU A 269 -26.20 26.01 7.26
N LEU A 270 -25.86 25.89 5.97
CA LEU A 270 -26.18 24.69 5.20
C LEU A 270 -25.37 23.48 5.65
N ILE A 271 -24.11 23.64 6.05
CA ILE A 271 -23.29 22.58 6.65
C ILE A 271 -23.90 22.11 7.98
N SER A 272 -24.42 23.04 8.78
CA SER A 272 -25.17 22.72 10.01
C SER A 272 -26.41 21.87 9.71
N GLU A 273 -27.16 22.21 8.66
CA GLU A 273 -28.32 21.43 8.20
C GLU A 273 -27.91 20.03 7.70
N ILE A 274 -26.82 19.94 6.93
CA ILE A 274 -26.24 18.68 6.45
C ILE A 274 -25.88 17.77 7.63
N LEU A 275 -25.16 18.30 8.62
CA LEU A 275 -24.77 17.54 9.82
C LEU A 275 -25.99 17.02 10.59
N THR A 276 -27.06 17.82 10.73
CA THR A 276 -28.30 17.37 11.37
C THR A 276 -28.95 16.22 10.60
N GLY A 277 -28.94 16.28 9.26
CA GLY A 277 -29.53 15.21 8.45
C GLY A 277 -28.70 13.93 8.43
N CYS A 278 -27.38 14.04 8.56
CA CYS A 278 -26.45 12.90 8.56
C CYS A 278 -26.73 11.89 9.68
N VAL A 279 -27.25 12.34 10.83
CA VAL A 279 -27.62 11.47 11.98
C VAL A 279 -28.60 10.38 11.58
N ARG A 280 -29.43 10.60 10.55
CA ARG A 280 -30.45 9.64 10.09
C ARG A 280 -29.97 8.71 8.97
N LEU A 281 -28.73 8.86 8.51
CA LEU A 281 -28.21 8.17 7.33
C LEU A 281 -27.14 7.15 7.74
N THR A 282 -27.26 5.92 7.25
CA THR A 282 -26.40 4.79 7.63
C THR A 282 -24.96 4.87 7.09
N HIS A 283 -24.63 5.82 6.21
CA HIS A 283 -23.31 5.97 5.60
C HIS A 283 -22.87 7.44 5.47
N ALA A 284 -22.98 8.21 6.55
CA ALA A 284 -22.67 9.63 6.55
C ALA A 284 -21.26 10.00 7.02
N ASN A 285 -20.47 9.03 7.49
CA ASN A 285 -19.15 9.26 8.12
C ASN A 285 -18.20 10.13 7.27
N ALA A 286 -18.09 9.83 5.97
CA ALA A 286 -17.25 10.62 5.06
C ALA A 286 -17.74 12.07 4.88
N VAL A 287 -19.06 12.27 4.87
CA VAL A 287 -19.68 13.60 4.75
C VAL A 287 -19.46 14.39 6.03
N ILE A 288 -19.69 13.78 7.20
CA ILE A 288 -19.44 14.37 8.52
C ILE A 288 -17.97 14.82 8.60
N TYR A 289 -17.04 13.93 8.27
CA TYR A 289 -15.62 14.23 8.27
C TYR A 289 -15.28 15.44 7.37
N GLN A 290 -15.77 15.45 6.11
CA GLN A 290 -15.54 16.56 5.20
C GLN A 290 -16.20 17.87 5.69
N CYS A 291 -17.37 17.81 6.32
CA CYS A 291 -17.99 18.97 6.93
C CYS A 291 -17.10 19.59 8.00
N PHE A 292 -16.54 18.80 8.92
CA PHE A 292 -15.64 19.32 9.95
C PHE A 292 -14.32 19.86 9.37
N GLN A 293 -13.79 19.27 8.29
CA GLN A 293 -12.66 19.86 7.56
C GLN A 293 -12.98 21.22 6.93
N VAL A 294 -14.22 21.43 6.46
CA VAL A 294 -14.67 22.74 5.96
C VAL A 294 -14.84 23.73 7.11
N LEU A 295 -15.40 23.31 8.24
CA LEU A 295 -15.56 24.17 9.43
C LEU A 295 -14.20 24.67 9.92
N ALA A 296 -13.16 23.82 9.95
CA ALA A 296 -11.79 24.16 10.33
C ALA A 296 -11.14 25.26 9.46
N CYS A 297 -11.70 25.55 8.27
CA CYS A 297 -11.21 26.62 7.39
C CYS A 297 -11.80 28.00 7.72
N SER A 298 -12.60 28.11 8.79
CA SER A 298 -13.35 29.31 9.17
C SER A 298 -12.91 29.85 10.52
N ASP A 299 -13.06 31.16 10.73
CA ASP A 299 -12.73 31.81 11.99
C ASP A 299 -13.70 31.39 13.11
N ALA A 300 -13.21 31.27 14.35
CA ALA A 300 -14.01 30.86 15.50
C ALA A 300 -15.27 31.72 15.72
N HIS A 301 -15.18 33.05 15.53
CA HIS A 301 -16.32 33.95 15.63
C HIS A 301 -17.43 33.64 14.61
N ALA A 302 -17.06 33.34 13.36
CA ALA A 302 -18.03 33.01 12.31
C ALA A 302 -18.72 31.65 12.58
N LEU A 303 -18.00 30.71 13.20
CA LEU A 303 -18.55 29.44 13.64
C LEU A 303 -19.55 29.62 14.80
N LEU A 304 -19.22 30.44 15.80
CA LEU A 304 -20.11 30.76 16.92
C LEU A 304 -21.41 31.42 16.44
N GLU A 305 -21.33 32.44 15.59
CA GLU A 305 -22.50 33.12 15.02
C GLU A 305 -23.40 32.14 14.24
N ALA A 306 -22.79 31.21 13.50
CA ALA A 306 -23.51 30.17 12.78
C ALA A 306 -24.16 29.13 13.73
N GLN A 307 -23.52 28.79 14.84
CA GLN A 307 -24.06 27.89 15.86
C GLN A 307 -25.27 28.51 16.57
N GLU A 308 -25.18 29.79 16.94
CA GLU A 308 -26.29 30.54 17.55
C GLU A 308 -27.49 30.60 16.60
N SER A 309 -27.25 30.93 15.33
CA SER A 309 -28.29 30.98 14.30
C SER A 309 -28.92 29.61 14.01
N ALA A 310 -28.13 28.53 14.12
CA ALA A 310 -28.62 27.17 13.91
C ALA A 310 -29.25 26.53 15.16
N GLY A 311 -29.10 27.14 16.33
CA GLY A 311 -29.68 26.71 17.62
C GLY A 311 -29.09 25.44 18.25
N VAL A 312 -28.11 24.79 17.63
CA VAL A 312 -27.44 23.59 18.14
C VAL A 312 -25.95 23.69 17.78
N PRO A 313 -25.01 23.27 18.65
CA PRO A 313 -23.58 23.27 18.34
C PRO A 313 -23.20 22.18 17.32
N PHE A 314 -22.13 22.39 16.55
CA PHE A 314 -21.66 21.41 15.55
C PHE A 314 -21.30 20.06 16.18
N VAL A 315 -20.55 20.07 17.28
CA VAL A 315 -20.16 18.88 18.05
C VAL A 315 -21.38 18.16 18.62
N GLY A 316 -22.43 18.89 19.01
CA GLY A 316 -23.68 18.32 19.52
C GLY A 316 -24.36 17.34 18.54
N ARG A 317 -24.12 17.50 17.23
CA ARG A 317 -24.72 16.65 16.18
C ARG A 317 -24.01 15.31 16.00
N ILE A 318 -22.76 15.19 16.44
CA ILE A 318 -21.95 13.98 16.29
C ILE A 318 -21.78 13.19 17.59
N ARG A 319 -22.45 13.60 18.68
CA ARG A 319 -22.38 12.93 20.00
C ARG A 319 -22.70 11.43 19.94
N HIS A 320 -23.60 11.02 19.04
CA HIS A 320 -23.96 9.61 18.83
C HIS A 320 -22.75 8.73 18.43
N LEU A 321 -21.74 9.29 17.77
CA LEU A 321 -20.53 8.56 17.36
C LEU A 321 -19.65 8.17 18.55
N LEU A 322 -19.69 8.92 19.66
CA LEU A 322 -18.89 8.62 20.86
C LEU A 322 -19.39 7.35 21.58
N VAL A 323 -20.67 7.02 21.43
CA VAL A 323 -21.35 5.86 22.06
C VAL A 323 -21.39 4.65 21.12
N SER A 324 -20.91 4.80 19.87
CA SER A 324 -20.92 3.71 18.90
C SER A 324 -20.05 2.55 19.37
N GLU A 325 -20.46 1.33 19.01
CA GLU A 325 -19.65 0.12 19.21
C GLU A 325 -18.47 0.05 18.23
N ASP A 326 -18.55 0.74 17.08
CA ASP A 326 -17.49 0.79 16.09
C ASP A 326 -16.38 1.78 16.51
N VAL A 327 -15.15 1.27 16.62
CA VAL A 327 -13.96 2.06 16.94
C VAL A 327 -13.72 3.15 15.88
N ASN A 328 -14.10 2.92 14.62
CA ASN A 328 -13.95 3.91 13.55
C ASN A 328 -14.86 5.13 13.74
N ASP A 329 -16.07 4.93 14.28
CA ASP A 329 -16.98 6.03 14.60
C ASP A 329 -16.44 6.87 15.76
N VAL A 330 -15.91 6.22 16.79
CA VAL A 330 -15.25 6.90 17.91
C VAL A 330 -14.02 7.67 17.43
N TYR A 331 -13.21 7.06 16.55
CA TYR A 331 -12.06 7.73 15.94
C TYR A 331 -12.49 8.93 15.08
N LEU A 332 -13.57 8.81 14.32
CA LEU A 332 -14.16 9.92 13.57
C LEU A 332 -14.60 11.05 14.49
N PHE A 333 -15.27 10.74 15.60
CA PHE A 333 -15.67 11.73 16.61
C PHE A 333 -14.47 12.52 17.15
N VAL A 334 -13.43 11.82 17.64
CA VAL A 334 -12.21 12.47 18.15
C VAL A 334 -11.51 13.25 17.04
N SER A 335 -11.53 12.76 15.81
CA SER A 335 -11.00 13.49 14.65
C SER A 335 -11.75 14.78 14.36
N CYS A 336 -13.07 14.78 14.47
CA CYS A 336 -13.90 15.97 14.34
C CYS A 336 -13.61 17.00 15.45
N LEU A 337 -13.38 16.56 16.69
CA LEU A 337 -12.96 17.46 17.77
C LEU A 337 -11.60 18.10 17.50
N ASP A 338 -10.65 17.34 16.97
CA ASP A 338 -9.30 17.81 16.66
C ASP A 338 -9.30 18.90 15.57
N TYR A 339 -10.28 18.92 14.68
CA TYR A 339 -10.42 19.95 13.65
C TYR A 339 -10.95 21.30 14.16
N LEU A 340 -11.62 21.32 15.31
CA LEU A 340 -12.19 22.53 15.88
C LEU A 340 -11.30 23.07 17.00
N GLU A 341 -11.32 24.39 17.19
CA GLU A 341 -10.73 24.99 18.37
C GLU A 341 -11.46 24.50 19.64
N ALA A 342 -10.69 24.19 20.69
CA ALA A 342 -11.23 23.71 21.96
C ALA A 342 -12.23 24.70 22.59
N SER A 343 -12.04 26.00 22.35
CA SER A 343 -12.94 27.08 22.79
C SER A 343 -14.39 26.90 22.35
N LEU A 344 -14.63 26.24 21.20
CA LEU A 344 -15.97 26.07 20.62
C LEU A 344 -16.79 24.94 21.26
N TRP A 345 -16.16 24.06 22.04
CA TRP A 345 -16.83 22.86 22.54
C TRP A 345 -16.44 22.42 23.95
N ALA A 346 -15.22 22.72 24.42
CA ALA A 346 -14.71 22.28 25.72
C ALA A 346 -15.09 23.21 26.89
N GLY A 347 -15.66 24.38 26.60
CA GLY A 347 -16.08 25.34 27.63
C GLY A 347 -14.92 26.05 28.34
N THR A 348 -13.80 26.27 27.64
CA THR A 348 -12.62 26.97 28.20
C THR A 348 -12.83 28.47 28.39
N ASN A 349 -13.77 29.06 27.64
CA ASN A 349 -14.09 30.48 27.68
C ASN A 349 -15.39 30.72 28.46
N PRO A 350 -15.50 31.79 29.26
CA PRO A 350 -16.71 32.08 30.05
C PRO A 350 -17.95 32.33 29.18
N ASP A 351 -17.77 32.77 27.94
CA ASP A 351 -18.84 33.09 26.99
C ASP A 351 -19.38 31.85 26.25
N THR A 352 -18.68 30.71 26.30
CA THR A 352 -19.07 29.49 25.57
C THR A 352 -19.18 28.33 26.54
N ALA A 353 -20.40 27.80 26.72
CA ALA A 353 -20.62 26.63 27.57
C ALA A 353 -20.00 25.36 26.97
N SER A 354 -19.58 24.43 27.84
CA SER A 354 -19.18 23.09 27.40
C SER A 354 -20.32 22.42 26.65
N VAL A 355 -20.02 21.88 25.47
CA VAL A 355 -20.98 21.14 24.64
C VAL A 355 -21.08 19.68 25.11
N LEU A 356 -19.99 19.14 25.65
CA LEU A 356 -19.93 17.77 26.15
C LEU A 356 -20.40 17.70 27.60
N GLU A 357 -21.18 16.67 27.90
CA GLU A 357 -21.61 16.34 29.26
C GLU A 357 -20.47 15.67 30.06
N ALA A 358 -20.58 15.67 31.39
CA ALA A 358 -19.53 15.14 32.26
C ALA A 358 -19.14 13.69 31.93
N TRP A 359 -20.12 12.82 31.66
CA TRP A 359 -19.87 11.42 31.30
C TRP A 359 -19.23 11.27 29.90
N GLU A 360 -19.48 12.21 28.98
CA GLU A 360 -18.86 12.19 27.64
C GLU A 360 -17.39 12.60 27.72
N VAL A 361 -17.08 13.59 28.56
CA VAL A 361 -15.70 13.96 28.86
C VAL A 361 -14.98 12.77 29.54
N GLU A 362 -15.63 12.11 30.49
CA GLU A 362 -15.10 10.88 31.09
C GLU A 362 -14.85 9.80 30.04
N ARG A 363 -15.79 9.60 29.11
CA ARG A 363 -15.62 8.65 28.01
C ARG A 363 -14.43 9.01 27.12
N VAL A 364 -14.23 10.28 26.78
CA VAL A 364 -13.06 10.75 26.02
C VAL A 364 -11.77 10.49 26.80
N MET A 365 -11.75 10.71 28.11
CA MET A 365 -10.59 10.39 28.96
C MET A 365 -10.29 8.89 28.99
N GLN A 366 -11.31 8.03 29.03
CA GLN A 366 -11.14 6.57 28.95
C GLN A 366 -10.51 6.11 27.61
N LEU A 367 -10.59 6.92 26.54
CA LEU A 367 -9.95 6.58 25.27
C LEU A 367 -8.42 6.64 25.34
N LEU A 368 -7.85 7.24 26.38
CA LEU A 368 -6.40 7.19 26.66
C LEU A 368 -5.91 5.78 27.03
N ASP A 369 -6.83 4.92 27.48
CA ASP A 369 -6.59 3.51 27.79
C ASP A 369 -7.07 2.57 26.67
N SER A 370 -7.39 3.10 25.49
CA SER A 370 -7.73 2.30 24.32
C SER A 370 -6.57 1.38 23.91
N GLN A 371 -6.88 0.18 23.42
CA GLN A 371 -5.90 -0.73 22.82
C GLN A 371 -5.28 -0.18 21.53
N ASP A 372 -6.03 0.66 20.80
CA ASP A 372 -5.59 1.27 19.55
C ASP A 372 -4.72 2.52 19.78
N SER A 373 -3.45 2.45 19.38
CA SER A 373 -2.48 3.55 19.48
C SER A 373 -2.87 4.76 18.64
N THR A 374 -3.59 4.59 17.53
CA THR A 374 -4.03 5.70 16.68
C THR A 374 -5.10 6.52 17.40
N LEU A 375 -6.04 5.86 18.08
CA LEU A 375 -7.08 6.50 18.87
C LEU A 375 -6.47 7.20 20.09
N ARG A 376 -5.58 6.53 20.83
CA ARG A 376 -4.88 7.16 21.98
C ARG A 376 -4.16 8.43 21.58
N ARG A 377 -3.33 8.39 20.52
CA ARG A 377 -2.60 9.56 20.02
C ARG A 377 -3.53 10.68 19.57
N LYS A 378 -4.64 10.34 18.92
CA LYS A 378 -5.63 11.34 18.49
C LYS A 378 -6.33 11.98 19.70
N THR A 379 -6.69 11.21 20.72
CA THR A 379 -7.24 11.70 21.98
C THR A 379 -6.25 12.62 22.70
N LEU A 380 -4.98 12.23 22.80
CA LEU A 380 -3.91 13.06 23.37
C LEU A 380 -3.77 14.41 22.63
N SER A 381 -3.89 14.42 21.30
CA SER A 381 -3.88 15.66 20.50
C SER A 381 -5.03 16.58 20.85
N VAL A 382 -6.24 16.03 20.97
CA VAL A 382 -7.44 16.78 21.35
C VAL A 382 -7.29 17.34 22.76
N LEU A 383 -6.85 16.53 23.73
CA LEU A 383 -6.69 16.97 25.11
C LEU A 383 -5.60 18.04 25.25
N ARG A 384 -4.48 17.93 24.50
CA ARG A 384 -3.43 18.96 24.47
C ARG A 384 -3.98 20.31 23.99
N LYS A 385 -4.93 20.31 23.05
CA LYS A 385 -5.60 21.54 22.57
C LYS A 385 -6.56 22.13 23.59
N VAL A 386 -7.16 21.29 24.45
CA VAL A 386 -8.05 21.74 25.53
C VAL A 386 -7.23 22.36 26.66
N ASP A 387 -6.30 21.60 27.22
CA ASP A 387 -5.38 22.07 28.26
C ASP A 387 -4.12 21.20 28.26
N TYR A 388 -2.96 21.84 28.13
CA TYR A 388 -1.66 21.20 28.20
C TYR A 388 -1.44 20.44 29.53
N ASN A 389 -1.96 20.96 30.64
CA ASN A 389 -1.77 20.40 31.98
C ASN A 389 -2.47 19.04 32.14
N ILE A 390 -3.56 18.78 31.41
CA ILE A 390 -4.25 17.48 31.44
C ILE A 390 -3.30 16.39 30.92
N VAL A 391 -2.62 16.65 29.80
CA VAL A 391 -1.70 15.69 29.20
C VAL A 391 -0.41 15.56 30.02
N GLU A 392 0.09 16.66 30.60
CA GLU A 392 1.26 16.62 31.49
C GLU A 392 0.98 15.86 32.80
N SER A 393 -0.19 16.07 33.40
CA SER A 393 -0.59 15.31 34.61
C SER A 393 -0.82 13.83 34.30
N PHE A 394 -1.43 13.51 33.15
CA PHE A 394 -1.56 12.14 32.66
C PHE A 394 -0.19 11.48 32.44
N TYR A 395 0.77 12.19 31.84
CA TYR A 395 2.15 11.73 31.72
C TYR A 395 2.77 11.43 33.09
N GLY A 396 2.61 12.34 34.06
CA GLY A 396 3.10 12.14 35.43
C GLY A 396 2.50 10.92 36.11
N GLN A 397 1.19 10.69 35.94
CA GLN A 397 0.48 9.53 36.47
C GLN A 397 0.95 8.23 35.80
N LEU A 398 1.07 8.20 34.47
CA LEU A 398 1.59 7.04 33.74
C LEU A 398 3.04 6.72 34.15
N LEU A 399 3.88 7.74 34.33
CA LEU A 399 5.27 7.54 34.74
C LEU A 399 5.36 6.96 36.16
N GLN A 400 4.49 7.41 37.07
CA GLN A 400 4.39 6.85 38.42
C GLN A 400 3.87 5.40 38.39
N ALA A 401 2.84 5.11 37.60
CA ALA A 401 2.32 3.75 37.43
C ALA A 401 3.39 2.80 36.84
N SER A 402 4.26 3.31 35.97
CA SER A 402 5.33 2.56 35.31
C SER A 402 6.56 2.31 36.20
N SER A 403 6.57 2.81 37.44
CA SER A 403 7.67 2.59 38.38
C SER A 403 7.66 1.20 39.04
N SER A 404 6.55 0.47 38.94
CA SER A 404 6.39 -0.88 39.49
C SER A 404 5.64 -1.74 38.47
N LEU A 405 6.37 -2.60 37.78
CA LEU A 405 5.84 -3.45 36.70
C LEU A 405 6.03 -4.94 37.03
N SER A 406 5.16 -5.79 36.50
CA SER A 406 5.16 -7.23 36.80
C SER A 406 6.14 -8.02 35.94
N GLY A 407 6.51 -7.50 34.76
CA GLY A 407 7.50 -8.17 33.89
C GLY A 407 7.80 -7.47 32.56
N PRO A 408 8.63 -8.11 31.71
CA PRO A 408 9.12 -7.56 30.44
C PRO A 408 8.04 -7.09 29.43
N PRO A 409 6.92 -7.79 29.19
CA PRO A 409 5.92 -7.30 28.24
C PRO A 409 5.24 -6.02 28.70
N GLU A 410 5.04 -5.86 30.02
CA GLU A 410 4.48 -4.63 30.60
C GLU A 410 5.48 -3.48 30.52
N GLN A 411 6.80 -3.75 30.57
CA GLN A 411 7.84 -2.75 30.34
C GLN A 411 7.80 -2.20 28.90
N GLU A 412 7.66 -3.07 27.90
CA GLU A 412 7.57 -2.66 26.49
C GLU A 412 6.30 -1.82 26.23
N GLU A 413 5.14 -2.26 26.74
CA GLU A 413 3.90 -1.50 26.61
C GLU A 413 3.96 -0.14 27.32
N ALA A 414 4.47 -0.10 28.56
CA ALA A 414 4.60 1.13 29.32
C ALA A 414 5.50 2.15 28.62
N VAL A 415 6.64 1.70 28.07
CA VAL A 415 7.56 2.59 27.36
C VAL A 415 6.93 3.10 26.08
N SER A 416 6.28 2.24 25.29
CA SER A 416 5.57 2.67 24.08
C SER A 416 4.54 3.75 24.41
N ARG A 417 3.70 3.54 25.43
CA ARG A 417 2.69 4.53 25.88
C ARG A 417 3.31 5.83 26.37
N LEU A 418 4.40 5.78 27.13
CA LEU A 418 5.11 6.98 27.61
C LEU A 418 5.76 7.76 26.45
N LEU A 419 6.35 7.05 25.48
CA LEU A 419 6.94 7.63 24.28
C LEU A 419 5.89 8.28 23.37
N GLU A 420 4.69 7.69 23.24
CA GLU A 420 3.55 8.31 22.55
C GLU A 420 3.23 9.70 23.13
N VAL A 421 3.19 9.82 24.46
CA VAL A 421 2.83 11.07 25.14
C VAL A 421 3.92 12.13 24.98
N ILE A 422 5.21 11.79 25.21
CA ILE A 422 6.29 12.78 25.07
C ILE A 422 6.53 13.19 23.62
N SER A 423 6.27 12.30 22.66
CA SER A 423 6.33 12.61 21.23
C SER A 423 5.30 13.65 20.82
N LEU A 424 4.19 13.72 21.56
CA LEU A 424 3.13 14.70 21.35
C LEU A 424 3.36 15.99 22.15
N LEU A 425 3.79 15.92 23.40
CA LEU A 425 4.05 17.10 24.24
C LEU A 425 5.25 17.93 23.72
N TYR A 426 6.33 17.25 23.33
CA TYR A 426 7.60 17.85 22.95
C TYR A 426 7.92 17.67 21.46
N ALA A 427 6.90 17.69 20.61
CA ALA A 427 7.05 17.48 19.16
C ALA A 427 8.06 18.43 18.51
N ASP A 428 8.16 19.67 19.01
CA ASP A 428 8.99 20.75 18.46
C ASP A 428 10.32 20.94 19.21
N SER A 429 10.49 20.35 20.42
CA SER A 429 11.67 20.53 21.27
C SER A 429 12.43 19.22 21.45
N GLY A 430 13.51 19.06 20.69
CA GLY A 430 14.39 17.90 20.81
C GLY A 430 15.05 17.78 22.18
N GLU A 431 15.42 18.90 22.79
CA GLU A 431 16.04 18.93 24.12
C GLU A 431 15.10 18.37 25.19
N SER A 432 13.87 18.88 25.25
CA SER A 432 12.86 18.44 26.22
C SER A 432 12.47 16.99 25.99
N TYR A 433 12.34 16.56 24.73
CA TYR A 433 12.09 15.17 24.36
C TYR A 433 13.19 14.25 24.89
N ALA A 434 14.47 14.58 24.65
CA ALA A 434 15.61 13.77 25.09
C ALA A 434 15.74 13.69 26.62
N GLN A 435 15.45 14.78 27.34
CA GLN A 435 15.43 14.77 28.82
C GLN A 435 14.36 13.82 29.37
N HIS A 436 13.16 13.84 28.78
CA HIS A 436 12.08 12.96 29.20
C HIS A 436 12.29 11.51 28.77
N LEU A 437 12.87 11.29 27.59
CA LEU A 437 13.29 9.96 27.12
C LEU A 437 14.22 9.29 28.14
N GLN A 438 15.25 10.00 28.61
CA GLN A 438 16.19 9.47 29.61
C GLN A 438 15.46 9.09 30.91
N LYS A 439 14.56 9.95 31.39
CA LYS A 439 13.76 9.69 32.58
C LYS A 439 12.84 8.48 32.42
N ILE A 440 12.19 8.33 31.26
CA ILE A 440 11.31 7.19 30.96
C ILE A 440 12.10 5.89 30.98
N VAL A 441 13.23 5.85 30.25
CA VAL A 441 14.07 4.66 30.17
C VAL A 441 14.61 4.29 31.55
N GLU A 442 15.09 5.25 32.32
CA GLU A 442 15.58 5.01 33.70
C GLU A 442 14.48 4.42 34.60
N VAL A 443 13.28 4.99 34.57
CA VAL A 443 12.15 4.51 35.39
C VAL A 443 11.72 3.10 34.97
N VAL A 444 11.57 2.83 33.68
CA VAL A 444 11.04 1.54 33.22
C VAL A 444 12.06 0.41 33.30
N GLU A 445 13.34 0.67 33.04
CA GLU A 445 14.40 -0.34 33.21
C GLU A 445 14.57 -0.76 34.66
N THR A 446 14.30 0.14 35.61
CA THR A 446 14.42 -0.12 37.06
C THR A 446 13.11 -0.56 37.71
N ALA A 447 12.00 -0.62 36.95
CA ALA A 447 10.67 -0.92 37.48
C ALA A 447 10.48 -2.36 38.00
N VAL A 448 11.35 -3.30 37.59
CA VAL A 448 11.29 -4.71 37.99
C VAL A 448 12.49 -5.03 38.88
N ILE A 449 12.24 -5.14 40.18
CA ILE A 449 13.29 -5.24 41.23
C ILE A 449 14.19 -6.48 41.07
N ASP A 450 13.63 -7.60 40.59
CA ASP A 450 14.32 -8.90 40.52
C ASP A 450 14.85 -9.27 39.13
N VAL A 451 14.74 -8.38 38.14
CA VAL A 451 15.17 -8.63 36.76
C VAL A 451 16.33 -7.70 36.42
N LYS A 452 17.40 -8.26 35.82
CA LYS A 452 18.50 -7.44 35.31
C LYS A 452 17.96 -6.52 34.21
N PRO A 453 18.33 -5.22 34.19
CA PRO A 453 17.95 -4.32 33.11
C PRO A 453 18.30 -4.93 31.75
N HIS A 454 17.34 -4.92 30.84
CA HIS A 454 17.51 -5.35 29.46
C HIS A 454 17.20 -4.20 28.51
N VAL A 455 17.56 -4.38 27.24
CA VAL A 455 17.25 -3.39 26.20
C VAL A 455 15.75 -3.43 25.92
N LEU A 456 15.10 -2.27 25.96
CA LEU A 456 13.69 -2.08 25.59
C LEU A 456 13.60 -1.90 24.08
N GLN A 457 13.07 -2.90 23.38
CA GLN A 457 13.08 -2.93 21.92
C GLN A 457 12.19 -1.85 21.32
N THR A 458 10.96 -1.72 21.81
CA THR A 458 10.01 -0.73 21.30
C THR A 458 10.57 0.69 21.45
N ALA A 459 11.30 0.94 22.54
CA ALA A 459 11.94 2.21 22.80
C ALA A 459 13.01 2.55 21.75
N VAL A 460 13.87 1.59 21.41
CA VAL A 460 14.93 1.77 20.41
C VAL A 460 14.30 2.03 19.04
N GLU A 461 13.29 1.26 18.66
CA GLU A 461 12.61 1.38 17.36
C GLU A 461 11.87 2.72 17.21
N ASP A 462 11.06 3.11 18.20
CA ASP A 462 10.28 4.35 18.17
C ASP A 462 11.20 5.58 18.15
N VAL A 463 12.26 5.59 18.96
CA VAL A 463 13.20 6.72 19.04
C VAL A 463 13.99 6.85 17.74
N LEU A 464 14.55 5.76 17.20
CA LEU A 464 15.31 5.83 15.94
C LEU A 464 14.43 6.24 14.77
N THR A 465 13.18 5.74 14.72
CA THR A 465 12.20 6.16 13.72
C THR A 465 11.85 7.64 13.86
N LYS A 466 11.65 8.12 15.08
CA LYS A 466 11.39 9.55 15.35
C LYS A 466 12.55 10.43 14.90
N PHE A 467 13.80 10.04 15.16
CA PHE A 467 14.99 10.80 14.74
C PHE A 467 15.10 10.88 13.21
N ARG A 468 14.82 9.80 12.49
CA ARG A 468 14.83 9.77 11.01
C ARG A 468 13.80 10.71 10.40
N LEU A 469 12.61 10.77 10.99
CA LEU A 469 11.50 11.60 10.51
C LEU A 469 11.55 13.06 11.03
N ALA A 470 12.43 13.37 11.98
CA ALA A 470 12.49 14.68 12.62
C ALA A 470 13.27 15.74 11.82
N SER A 471 12.99 17.02 12.11
CA SER A 471 13.74 18.14 11.56
C SER A 471 15.19 18.17 12.06
N ALA A 472 16.08 18.85 11.32
CA ALA A 472 17.47 19.01 11.74
C ALA A 472 17.61 19.75 13.08
N GLU A 473 16.76 20.74 13.34
CA GLU A 473 16.71 21.49 14.61
C GLU A 473 16.35 20.59 15.80
N PHE A 474 15.31 19.78 15.64
CA PHE A 474 14.91 18.80 16.66
C PHE A 474 16.06 17.80 16.93
N ARG A 475 16.67 17.25 15.88
CA ARG A 475 17.80 16.32 16.01
C ARG A 475 18.96 16.96 16.75
N SER A 476 19.36 18.18 16.39
CA SER A 476 20.49 18.87 17.03
C SER A 476 20.26 19.08 18.53
N GLY A 477 19.07 19.56 18.93
CA GLY A 477 18.74 19.74 20.35
C GLY A 477 18.72 18.43 21.12
N ALA A 478 18.11 17.39 20.55
CA ALA A 478 18.05 16.06 21.19
C ALA A 478 19.45 15.45 21.35
N ILE A 479 20.28 15.49 20.30
CA ILE A 479 21.66 14.98 20.35
C ILE A 479 22.50 15.74 21.37
N GLY A 480 22.30 17.05 21.51
CA GLY A 480 22.99 17.84 22.54
C GLY A 480 22.76 17.30 23.95
N VAL A 481 21.51 17.01 24.30
CA VAL A 481 21.14 16.43 25.61
C VAL A 481 21.64 15.00 25.76
N LEU A 482 21.50 14.17 24.72
CA LEU A 482 21.99 12.80 24.73
C LEU A 482 23.53 12.76 24.95
N ALA A 483 24.26 13.61 24.24
CA ALA A 483 25.70 13.76 24.37
C ALA A 483 26.14 14.21 25.77
N ALA A 484 25.40 15.12 26.40
CA ALA A 484 25.66 15.54 27.78
C ALA A 484 25.52 14.36 28.77
N SER A 485 24.54 13.48 28.57
CA SER A 485 24.36 12.30 29.41
C SER A 485 25.47 11.27 29.24
N LEU A 486 26.07 11.19 28.05
CA LEU A 486 27.27 10.40 27.82
C LEU A 486 28.50 10.96 28.58
N GLN A 487 28.59 12.29 28.78
CA GLN A 487 29.64 12.89 29.62
C GLN A 487 29.44 12.55 31.09
N LEU A 488 28.20 12.63 31.59
CA LEU A 488 27.87 12.31 32.98
C LEU A 488 28.07 10.83 33.34
N ALA A 489 28.01 9.93 32.35
CA ALA A 489 28.22 8.50 32.57
C ALA A 489 29.67 8.17 32.98
N ASP A 490 30.65 8.91 32.46
CA ASP A 490 32.06 8.74 32.84
C ASP A 490 32.36 9.20 34.27
N ASP A 491 31.51 10.04 34.86
CA ASP A 491 31.64 10.55 36.24
C ASP A 491 31.04 9.60 37.30
N GLY A 492 30.73 8.35 36.92
CA GLY A 492 30.33 7.29 37.85
C GLY A 492 28.82 6.97 37.89
N LYS A 493 28.02 7.56 37.00
CA LYS A 493 26.62 7.13 36.77
C LYS A 493 26.60 6.08 35.65
N THR A 494 26.10 4.87 35.93
CA THR A 494 25.98 3.84 34.88
C THR A 494 24.79 4.15 33.98
N LEU A 495 25.05 4.25 32.67
CA LEU A 495 24.00 4.38 31.66
C LEU A 495 23.28 3.02 31.49
N GLY A 496 21.95 3.05 31.40
CA GLY A 496 21.14 1.86 31.18
C GLY A 496 21.37 1.19 29.82
N PRO A 497 21.06 -0.11 29.66
CA PRO A 497 21.30 -0.86 28.42
C PRO A 497 20.58 -0.26 27.21
N THR A 498 19.35 0.24 27.35
CA THR A 498 18.58 0.83 26.24
C THR A 498 19.21 2.13 25.75
N MET A 499 19.56 3.03 26.66
CA MET A 499 20.25 4.27 26.29
C MET A 499 21.61 3.98 25.65
N THR A 500 22.30 2.93 26.09
CA THR A 500 23.58 2.50 25.53
C THR A 500 23.46 1.88 24.13
N VAL A 501 22.24 1.57 23.65
CA VAL A 501 21.98 1.23 22.24
C VAL A 501 21.55 2.45 21.43
N ILE A 502 20.65 3.28 21.99
CA ILE A 502 20.14 4.49 21.31
C ILE A 502 21.26 5.48 21.01
N LEU A 503 22.13 5.76 21.99
CA LEU A 503 23.19 6.76 21.87
C LEU A 503 24.19 6.44 20.74
N PRO A 504 24.82 5.25 20.70
CA PRO A 504 25.71 4.89 19.60
C PRO A 504 25.00 4.87 18.24
N ALA A 505 23.75 4.40 18.18
CA ALA A 505 22.98 4.38 16.93
C ALA A 505 22.72 5.80 16.39
N VAL A 506 22.31 6.73 17.25
CA VAL A 506 22.07 8.13 16.88
C VAL A 506 23.38 8.82 16.50
N LEU A 507 24.47 8.61 17.25
CA LEU A 507 25.78 9.19 16.93
C LEU A 507 26.40 8.60 15.66
N CYS A 508 26.10 7.34 15.33
CA CYS A 508 26.54 6.70 14.10
C CYS A 508 25.93 7.38 12.87
N GLU A 509 24.64 7.69 12.92
CA GLU A 509 23.89 8.27 11.80
C GLU A 509 24.06 9.81 11.72
N TYR A 510 24.15 10.49 12.86
CA TYR A 510 24.08 11.96 12.96
C TYR A 510 25.30 12.58 13.67
N LEU A 511 26.49 12.03 13.46
CA LEU A 511 27.73 12.52 14.08
C LEU A 511 27.95 14.01 13.86
N ASP A 512 27.64 14.53 12.67
CA ASP A 512 27.87 15.92 12.27
C ASP A 512 27.00 16.94 13.05
N LEU A 513 25.91 16.49 13.67
CA LEU A 513 25.02 17.30 14.51
C LEU A 513 25.40 17.25 16.00
N SER A 514 26.36 16.39 16.37
CA SER A 514 26.79 16.21 17.75
C SER A 514 27.69 17.35 18.22
N PRO A 515 27.53 17.85 19.46
CA PRO A 515 28.48 18.80 20.04
C PRO A 515 29.83 18.14 20.41
N LEU A 516 29.92 16.81 20.41
CA LEU A 516 31.14 16.07 20.75
C LEU A 516 32.06 15.96 19.53
N SER A 517 33.35 16.17 19.74
CA SER A 517 34.34 15.81 18.72
C SER A 517 34.34 14.28 18.48
N PRO A 518 34.61 13.78 17.26
CA PRO A 518 34.67 12.35 16.98
C PRO A 518 35.60 11.59 17.92
N VAL A 519 36.74 12.19 18.25
CA VAL A 519 37.72 11.65 19.21
C VAL A 519 37.14 11.52 20.62
N GLU A 520 36.40 12.53 21.08
CA GLU A 520 35.76 12.48 22.40
C GLU A 520 34.63 11.47 22.42
N ALA A 521 33.75 11.46 21.41
CA ALA A 521 32.69 10.47 21.28
C ALA A 521 33.24 9.04 21.32
N MET A 522 34.34 8.74 20.62
CA MET A 522 34.98 7.43 20.66
C MET A 522 35.48 7.05 22.06
N LYS A 523 36.13 8.00 22.77
CA LYS A 523 36.62 7.75 24.13
C LYS A 523 35.47 7.40 25.07
N ARG A 524 34.40 8.21 25.06
CA ARG A 524 33.23 8.00 25.92
C ARG A 524 32.45 6.73 25.57
N LEU A 525 32.27 6.41 24.29
CA LEU A 525 31.61 5.16 23.91
C LEU A 525 32.45 3.93 24.27
N SER A 526 33.78 4.01 24.13
CA SER A 526 34.67 2.91 24.46
C SER A 526 34.70 2.58 25.96
N SER A 527 34.49 3.57 26.84
CA SER A 527 34.45 3.34 28.29
C SER A 527 33.23 2.51 28.73
N LEU A 528 32.17 2.46 27.91
CA LEU A 528 30.97 1.66 28.16
C LEU A 528 31.11 0.17 27.81
N LEU A 529 32.09 -0.20 26.97
CA LEU A 529 32.28 -1.59 26.54
C LEU A 529 32.44 -2.62 27.69
N PRO A 530 33.25 -2.35 28.75
CA PRO A 530 33.50 -3.35 29.80
C PRO A 530 32.30 -3.66 30.70
N THR A 531 31.31 -2.77 30.75
CA THR A 531 30.17 -2.85 31.68
C THR A 531 28.93 -3.51 31.06
N HIS A 532 28.95 -3.83 29.76
CA HIS A 532 27.78 -4.26 29.00
C HIS A 532 27.94 -5.66 28.38
N SER A 533 26.81 -6.25 27.97
CA SER A 533 26.77 -7.58 27.34
C SER A 533 27.35 -7.60 25.93
N ALA A 534 27.65 -8.79 25.40
CA ALA A 534 28.23 -8.97 24.06
C ALA A 534 27.40 -8.29 22.95
N SER A 535 26.07 -8.36 22.99
CA SER A 535 25.21 -7.76 21.97
C SER A 535 25.33 -6.23 21.93
N ILE A 536 25.39 -5.59 23.10
CA ILE A 536 25.58 -4.13 23.22
C ILE A 536 27.02 -3.74 22.84
N GLN A 537 28.00 -4.57 23.21
CA GLN A 537 29.39 -4.37 22.77
C GLN A 537 29.50 -4.37 21.24
N ASP A 538 28.76 -5.23 20.53
CA ASP A 538 28.76 -5.26 19.06
C ASP A 538 28.23 -3.96 18.47
N VAL A 539 27.12 -3.43 19.01
CA VAL A 539 26.53 -2.15 18.61
C VAL A 539 27.52 -1.00 18.81
N ILE A 540 28.17 -0.93 19.98
CA ILE A 540 29.18 0.09 20.26
C ILE A 540 30.36 -0.03 19.29
N LEU A 541 30.86 -1.25 19.03
CA LEU A 541 31.99 -1.48 18.11
C LEU A 541 31.65 -1.07 16.66
N LEU A 542 30.42 -1.32 16.20
CA LEU A 542 29.95 -0.86 14.89
C LEU A 542 29.86 0.66 14.82
N ALA A 543 29.31 1.31 15.85
CA ALA A 543 29.26 2.77 15.92
C ALA A 543 30.68 3.38 15.95
N LEU A 544 31.61 2.79 16.71
CA LEU A 544 33.01 3.21 16.76
C LEU A 544 33.69 3.12 15.39
N LEU A 545 33.36 2.12 14.57
CA LEU A 545 33.87 2.00 13.19
C LEU A 545 33.47 3.22 12.35
N ARG A 546 32.21 3.63 12.42
CA ARG A 546 31.70 4.81 11.71
C ARG A 546 32.27 6.11 12.25
N ILE A 547 32.39 6.26 13.56
CA ILE A 547 32.93 7.48 14.18
C ILE A 547 34.44 7.61 13.90
N ALA A 548 35.17 6.50 13.78
CA ALA A 548 36.58 6.49 13.42
C ALA A 548 36.86 7.14 12.06
N SER A 549 35.91 7.13 11.12
CA SER A 549 36.08 7.82 9.83
C SER A 549 36.10 9.34 9.96
N GLY A 550 35.54 9.90 11.04
CA GLY A 550 35.55 11.33 11.35
C GLY A 550 36.76 11.76 12.20
N ALA A 551 37.59 10.82 12.66
CA ALA A 551 38.78 11.11 13.45
C ALA A 551 40.06 10.98 12.60
N GLU A 552 40.96 11.97 12.69
CA GLU A 552 42.26 11.90 12.00
C GLU A 552 43.16 10.79 12.58
N GLN A 553 43.09 10.59 13.89
CA GLN A 553 43.83 9.56 14.61
C GLN A 553 42.96 8.93 15.70
N ILE A 554 43.05 7.61 15.81
CA ILE A 554 42.32 6.86 16.84
C ILE A 554 43.08 6.94 18.15
N PRO A 555 42.41 7.29 19.26
CA PRO A 555 43.09 7.36 20.56
C PRO A 555 43.60 6.01 21.04
N ASP A 556 44.85 5.96 21.52
CA ASP A 556 45.46 4.75 22.08
C ASP A 556 44.66 4.18 23.27
N SER A 557 43.96 5.05 24.00
CA SER A 557 43.04 4.64 25.08
C SER A 557 41.91 3.75 24.58
N VAL A 558 41.36 4.05 23.39
CA VAL A 558 40.27 3.28 22.77
C VAL A 558 40.80 1.92 22.32
N LEU A 559 41.95 1.89 21.65
CA LEU A 559 42.60 0.64 21.23
C LEU A 559 42.95 -0.25 22.43
N GLY A 560 43.41 0.33 23.54
CA GLY A 560 43.68 -0.39 24.77
C GLY A 560 42.43 -1.03 25.40
N ILE A 561 41.29 -0.33 25.40
CA ILE A 561 40.02 -0.88 25.92
C ILE A 561 39.50 -1.98 25.00
N VAL A 562 39.45 -1.74 23.69
CA VAL A 562 39.01 -2.75 22.71
C VAL A 562 39.92 -3.99 22.75
N GLY A 563 41.22 -3.82 22.98
CA GLY A 563 42.16 -4.91 23.19
C GLY A 563 41.82 -5.78 24.42
N LYS A 564 41.43 -5.17 25.55
CA LYS A 564 40.99 -5.92 26.74
C LYS A 564 39.68 -6.68 26.49
N ILE A 565 38.73 -6.07 25.80
CA ILE A 565 37.45 -6.71 25.42
C ILE A 565 37.70 -7.87 24.46
N ARG A 566 38.64 -7.71 23.51
CA ARG A 566 39.07 -8.79 22.62
C ARG A 566 39.62 -9.98 23.39
N GLU A 567 40.38 -9.79 24.47
CA GLU A 567 40.90 -10.92 25.25
C GLU A 567 39.78 -11.67 26.00
N GLN A 568 38.85 -10.91 26.58
CA GLN A 568 37.76 -11.41 27.44
C GLN A 568 36.54 -11.91 26.66
N GLY A 569 36.32 -11.43 25.44
CA GLY A 569 35.11 -11.67 24.65
C GLY A 569 34.98 -13.07 24.04
N GLY A 570 33.75 -13.43 23.67
CA GLY A 570 33.44 -14.62 22.89
C GLY A 570 33.95 -14.55 21.45
N ARG A 571 33.79 -15.63 20.66
CA ARG A 571 34.31 -15.72 19.28
C ARG A 571 33.82 -14.58 18.37
N HIS A 572 32.54 -14.22 18.49
CA HIS A 572 31.93 -13.15 17.69
C HIS A 572 32.52 -11.77 18.02
N ILE A 573 32.54 -11.40 19.31
CA ILE A 573 33.10 -10.11 19.77
C ILE A 573 34.60 -10.02 19.48
N LYS A 574 35.35 -11.12 19.62
CA LYS A 574 36.75 -11.21 19.20
C LYS A 574 36.92 -10.82 17.73
N ARG A 575 36.12 -11.42 16.84
CA ARG A 575 36.13 -11.09 15.41
C ARG A 575 35.79 -9.61 15.18
N ARG A 576 34.78 -9.06 15.86
CA ARG A 576 34.43 -7.63 15.71
C ARG A 576 35.52 -6.70 16.21
N CYS A 577 36.18 -7.01 17.33
CA CYS A 577 37.33 -6.26 17.82
C CYS A 577 38.50 -6.31 16.84
N ASP A 578 38.80 -7.49 16.26
CA ASP A 578 39.82 -7.65 15.22
C ASP A 578 39.49 -6.81 13.97
N GLN A 579 38.22 -6.83 13.55
CA GLN A 579 37.71 -6.02 12.44
C GLN A 579 37.91 -4.53 12.72
N PHE A 580 37.47 -4.05 13.89
CA PHE A 580 37.65 -2.67 14.30
C PHE A 580 39.13 -2.28 14.29
N ILE A 581 40.01 -3.02 14.96
CA ILE A 581 41.44 -2.71 15.03
C ILE A 581 42.07 -2.66 13.63
N ARG A 582 41.76 -3.62 12.76
CA ARG A 582 42.31 -3.70 11.39
C ARG A 582 41.81 -2.56 10.49
N ILE A 583 40.50 -2.33 10.48
CA ILE A 583 39.86 -1.40 9.52
C ILE A 583 40.08 0.04 9.96
N SER A 584 40.02 0.30 11.26
CA SER A 584 40.17 1.65 11.81
C SER A 584 41.57 2.24 11.55
N GLN A 585 42.59 1.40 11.39
CA GLN A 585 43.94 1.82 10.98
C GLN A 585 44.07 2.22 9.50
N SER A 586 43.07 1.95 8.66
CA SER A 586 43.08 2.23 7.22
C SER A 586 41.93 3.15 6.81
N THR A 587 42.23 4.43 6.62
CA THR A 587 41.26 5.44 6.16
C THR A 587 40.62 5.08 4.81
N ALA A 588 41.39 4.47 3.90
CA ALA A 588 40.89 4.03 2.60
C ALA A 588 39.87 2.89 2.70
N ALA A 589 40.11 1.92 3.59
CA ALA A 589 39.17 0.83 3.85
C ALA A 589 37.86 1.35 4.45
N LEU A 590 37.94 2.25 5.44
CA LEU A 590 36.76 2.91 6.03
C LEU A 590 35.94 3.67 4.98
N HIS A 591 36.58 4.48 4.14
CA HIS A 591 35.89 5.21 3.09
C HIS A 591 35.21 4.28 2.07
N THR A 592 35.85 3.16 1.73
CA THR A 592 35.30 2.16 0.80
C THR A 592 34.03 1.52 1.39
N ILE A 593 34.08 1.07 2.65
CA ILE A 593 32.92 0.48 3.34
C ILE A 593 31.77 1.49 3.42
N LEU A 594 32.05 2.73 3.82
CA LEU A 594 31.03 3.77 3.94
C LEU A 594 30.43 4.16 2.59
N SER A 595 31.21 4.14 1.50
CA SER A 595 30.70 4.41 0.16
C SER A 595 29.80 3.29 -0.40
N GLN A 596 29.94 2.06 0.12
CA GLN A 596 29.11 0.92 -0.24
C GLN A 596 27.83 0.82 0.60
N ALA A 597 27.79 1.51 1.75
CA ALA A 597 26.62 1.53 2.61
C ALA A 597 25.51 2.40 1.99
N LYS A 598 24.26 1.91 2.08
CA LYS A 598 23.08 2.67 1.62
C LYS A 598 22.84 3.91 2.48
N SER A 599 23.10 3.81 3.78
CA SER A 599 23.01 4.90 4.75
C SER A 599 24.04 4.73 5.87
N TYR A 600 24.14 5.70 6.77
CA TYR A 600 24.98 5.62 7.97
C TYR A 600 24.28 4.95 9.17
N SER A 601 23.18 4.22 8.93
CA SER A 601 22.55 3.38 9.94
C SER A 601 23.44 2.19 10.31
N LEU A 602 23.36 1.72 11.56
CA LEU A 602 24.12 0.55 12.02
C LEU A 602 23.90 -0.70 11.14
N PRO A 603 22.66 -1.04 10.73
CA PRO A 603 22.41 -2.17 9.82
C PRO A 603 23.12 -2.05 8.47
N ASP A 604 23.05 -0.88 7.82
CA ASP A 604 23.64 -0.69 6.49
C ASP A 604 25.16 -0.75 6.53
N ILE A 605 25.75 -0.25 7.62
CA ILE A 605 27.19 -0.35 7.87
C ILE A 605 27.59 -1.81 8.11
N LEU A 606 26.78 -2.60 8.81
CA LEU A 606 27.04 -4.02 8.99
C LEU A 606 27.02 -4.76 7.66
N VAL A 607 26.01 -4.52 6.82
CA VAL A 607 25.90 -5.13 5.49
C VAL A 607 27.09 -4.73 4.59
N ALA A 608 27.48 -3.46 4.61
CA ALA A 608 28.64 -2.98 3.85
C ALA A 608 29.96 -3.55 4.37
N LEU A 609 30.08 -3.76 5.68
CA LEU A 609 31.24 -4.40 6.28
C LEU A 609 31.34 -5.87 5.87
N GLU A 610 30.23 -6.60 5.85
CA GLU A 610 30.19 -8.00 5.44
C GLU A 610 30.48 -8.17 3.94
N SER A 611 29.95 -7.29 3.09
CA SER A 611 30.24 -7.30 1.65
C SER A 611 31.70 -6.96 1.36
N TYR A 612 32.29 -6.01 2.09
CA TYR A 612 33.71 -5.69 2.01
C TYR A 612 34.59 -6.88 2.42
N GLU A 613 34.23 -7.60 3.49
CA GLU A 613 34.98 -8.80 3.91
C GLU A 613 34.85 -9.97 2.93
N ALA A 614 33.74 -10.06 2.19
CA ALA A 614 33.57 -11.06 1.14
C ALA A 614 34.38 -10.74 -0.13
N SER A 615 34.88 -9.50 -0.27
CA SER A 615 35.67 -9.06 -1.41
C SER A 615 37.15 -9.48 -1.32
N PRO A 616 37.76 -9.97 -2.41
CA PRO A 616 39.16 -10.45 -2.42
C PRO A 616 40.21 -9.38 -2.07
N ASP A 617 39.87 -8.09 -2.20
CA ASP A 617 40.79 -6.97 -1.89
C ASP A 617 41.02 -6.76 -0.38
N ALA A 618 40.14 -7.29 0.49
CA ALA A 618 40.23 -7.13 1.94
C ALA A 618 41.47 -7.79 2.57
N HIS A 619 42.09 -8.74 1.87
CA HIS A 619 43.29 -9.46 2.33
C HIS A 619 44.61 -8.95 1.73
N ALA A 620 44.57 -8.02 0.77
CA ALA A 620 45.77 -7.51 0.11
C ALA A 620 46.53 -6.46 0.94
N THR A 621 45.88 -5.82 1.91
CA THR A 621 46.43 -4.71 2.71
C THR A 621 47.19 -5.13 3.98
N GLY A 622 47.30 -6.44 4.26
CA GLY A 622 47.88 -6.96 5.51
C GLY A 622 49.33 -7.47 5.46
N SER A 623 50.08 -7.33 4.37
CA SER A 623 51.47 -7.82 4.28
C SER A 623 52.50 -6.69 4.20
N SER A 624 52.85 -6.11 5.35
CA SER A 624 54.06 -5.28 5.51
C SER A 624 55.19 -6.10 6.15
N ARG A 625 55.97 -6.73 5.28
CA ARG A 625 57.44 -6.84 5.28
C ARG A 625 58.17 -6.50 6.60
N ALA A 626 58.54 -7.52 7.37
CA ALA A 626 59.54 -7.39 8.43
C ALA A 626 60.96 -7.49 7.83
N GLU A 627 61.68 -6.36 7.83
CA GLU A 627 63.11 -6.30 7.54
C GLU A 627 63.93 -6.72 8.78
N GLY A 628 65.09 -7.30 8.48
CA GLY A 628 65.83 -8.18 9.38
C GLY A 628 66.69 -7.48 10.41
N THR A 629 67.01 -8.24 11.45
CA THR A 629 68.19 -8.01 12.27
C THR A 629 68.98 -9.32 12.39
N THR A 630 70.28 -9.11 12.32
CA THR A 630 71.40 -10.00 12.06
C THR A 630 71.72 -10.97 13.19
N SER A 631 72.16 -12.19 12.86
CA SER A 631 73.19 -12.94 13.61
C SER A 631 73.86 -14.01 12.74
N PRO A 632 75.12 -14.39 13.04
CA PRO A 632 76.08 -14.83 12.02
C PRO A 632 76.35 -16.34 11.97
N ASP A 633 77.08 -16.70 10.92
CA ASP A 633 77.97 -17.86 10.73
C ASP A 633 77.41 -19.27 10.44
N ARG A 634 77.63 -19.62 9.17
CA ARG A 634 77.85 -20.93 8.52
C ARG A 634 78.77 -21.88 9.31
N PRO A 635 78.90 -23.20 8.96
CA PRO A 635 78.77 -23.73 7.60
C PRO A 635 78.13 -25.14 7.39
N SER A 636 77.67 -25.31 6.14
CA SER A 636 77.82 -26.49 5.26
C SER A 636 77.31 -27.88 5.69
N SER A 637 76.36 -28.41 4.92
CA SER A 637 76.65 -29.54 4.02
C SER A 637 75.57 -29.71 2.94
N ARG A 638 76.05 -29.81 1.69
CA ARG A 638 75.35 -30.11 0.43
C ARG A 638 75.07 -31.62 0.31
N ALA A 639 73.92 -31.96 -0.27
CA ALA A 639 73.71 -33.09 -1.20
C ALA A 639 72.36 -32.86 -1.91
N SER A 640 72.33 -32.45 -3.19
CA SER A 640 72.01 -33.31 -4.37
C SER A 640 70.61 -33.96 -4.29
N SER A 641 69.71 -33.98 -5.28
CA SER A 641 69.75 -33.60 -6.69
C SER A 641 68.39 -33.99 -7.30
N ARG A 642 67.80 -33.07 -8.07
CA ARG A 642 67.34 -33.28 -9.45
C ARG A 642 66.13 -34.21 -9.71
N ALA A 643 65.00 -33.54 -9.95
CA ALA A 643 64.04 -33.66 -11.08
C ALA A 643 63.57 -35.04 -11.56
N SER A 644 62.25 -35.22 -11.66
CA SER A 644 61.55 -35.32 -12.97
C SER A 644 60.03 -35.57 -12.87
N HIS A 645 59.27 -34.68 -13.52
CA HIS A 645 58.11 -34.92 -14.42
C HIS A 645 56.80 -35.60 -13.96
N THR A 646 55.78 -34.73 -13.79
CA THR A 646 54.45 -34.65 -14.47
C THR A 646 53.47 -35.83 -14.60
N ALA A 647 52.22 -35.49 -14.20
CA ALA A 647 50.90 -35.80 -14.78
C ALA A 647 50.22 -37.15 -14.51
N GLY A 648 49.11 -37.13 -13.76
CA GLY A 648 48.18 -38.25 -13.61
C GLY A 648 46.82 -37.84 -13.02
N LYS A 649 45.77 -38.02 -13.83
CA LYS A 649 44.33 -37.84 -13.57
C LYS A 649 43.85 -38.35 -12.19
N LEU A 650 43.01 -37.56 -11.50
CA LEU A 650 42.24 -38.01 -10.34
C LEU A 650 40.81 -38.41 -10.75
N ARG A 651 40.42 -39.63 -10.38
CA ARG A 651 39.08 -40.22 -10.53
C ARG A 651 38.25 -39.93 -9.28
N TYR A 652 37.03 -39.43 -9.46
CA TYR A 652 36.00 -39.36 -8.41
C TYR A 652 35.30 -40.72 -8.25
N LYS A 653 35.07 -41.16 -7.01
CA LYS A 653 34.03 -42.14 -6.64
C LYS A 653 33.07 -41.44 -5.68
N ALA A 654 31.78 -41.43 -6.03
CA ALA A 654 30.71 -40.91 -5.18
C ALA A 654 30.45 -41.83 -3.97
N TYR A 655 30.10 -41.25 -2.83
CA TYR A 655 29.71 -41.97 -1.62
C TYR A 655 28.29 -42.54 -1.75
N ASP A 656 28.08 -43.74 -1.22
CA ASP A 656 26.79 -44.47 -1.21
C ASP A 656 25.76 -43.83 -0.27
N ALA A 657 24.48 -43.92 -0.66
CA ALA A 657 23.33 -43.38 0.08
C ALA A 657 23.02 -44.18 1.38
N PRO A 658 22.52 -43.52 2.44
CA PRO A 658 22.25 -44.16 3.73
C PRO A 658 21.02 -45.10 3.71
N ARG A 659 21.14 -46.22 4.43
CA ARG A 659 20.14 -47.30 4.54
C ARG A 659 19.01 -46.95 5.52
N ALA A 660 17.78 -47.31 5.17
CA ALA A 660 16.57 -47.11 5.99
C ALA A 660 16.46 -48.10 7.17
N THR A 661 16.02 -47.61 8.32
CA THR A 661 15.65 -48.40 9.51
C THR A 661 14.13 -48.36 9.77
N PRO A 662 13.56 -49.39 10.41
CA PRO A 662 12.15 -49.79 10.20
C PRO A 662 11.13 -49.12 11.12
N ARG A 663 9.89 -49.04 10.61
CA ARG A 663 8.68 -48.49 11.23
C ARG A 663 8.21 -49.32 12.44
N LEU A 664 7.79 -48.66 13.52
CA LEU A 664 6.96 -49.23 14.58
C LEU A 664 5.56 -48.59 14.58
N ARG A 665 4.55 -49.44 14.78
CA ARG A 665 3.10 -49.23 14.62
C ARG A 665 2.49 -48.24 15.61
N ALA A 666 1.44 -47.55 15.15
CA ALA A 666 0.51 -46.71 15.90
C ALA A 666 -0.72 -47.49 16.39
N HIS A 667 -1.39 -46.99 17.46
CA HIS A 667 -2.85 -47.02 17.72
C HIS A 667 -3.20 -46.31 19.08
N PRO A 668 -4.46 -45.90 19.39
CA PRO A 668 -4.98 -44.54 19.15
C PRO A 668 -5.63 -43.84 20.39
N GLY A 669 -5.94 -42.53 20.29
CA GLY A 669 -6.84 -41.83 21.22
C GLY A 669 -6.81 -40.29 21.12
N SER A 670 -7.86 -39.67 20.56
CA SER A 670 -8.11 -38.22 20.42
C SER A 670 -8.64 -37.57 21.72
N PRO A 671 -9.05 -36.27 21.79
CA PRO A 671 -8.84 -35.10 20.90
C PRO A 671 -8.35 -33.81 21.65
N ALA A 672 -7.85 -32.77 20.95
CA ALA A 672 -8.13 -31.34 21.22
C ALA A 672 -7.20 -30.34 20.47
N LEU A 673 -7.85 -29.37 19.83
CA LEU A 673 -7.52 -27.93 19.71
C LEU A 673 -6.30 -27.43 18.89
N SER A 674 -6.67 -26.78 17.78
CA SER A 674 -6.11 -25.57 17.14
C SER A 674 -4.76 -25.02 17.61
N ALA A 675 -3.79 -24.94 16.70
CA ALA A 675 -2.71 -23.97 16.74
C ALA A 675 -2.22 -23.61 15.34
N HIS A 676 -2.06 -22.30 15.12
CA HIS A 676 -1.54 -21.65 13.94
C HIS A 676 -0.14 -22.16 13.59
N SER A 677 0.09 -22.32 12.29
CA SER A 677 1.37 -22.71 11.69
C SER A 677 2.33 -21.53 11.68
N ASP A 678 3.30 -21.56 12.59
CA ASP A 678 4.51 -20.74 12.59
C ASP A 678 5.56 -21.44 11.70
N SER A 679 5.97 -20.79 10.61
CA SER A 679 7.07 -21.27 9.77
C SER A 679 8.41 -20.92 10.44
N GLY A 680 9.08 -21.91 11.00
CA GLY A 680 10.52 -21.84 11.28
C GLY A 680 11.34 -21.79 9.98
N SER A 681 12.66 -21.63 9.96
CA SER A 681 13.70 -21.48 10.98
C SER A 681 15.02 -21.43 10.20
N SER A 682 16.04 -20.73 10.70
CA SER A 682 17.39 -21.30 10.65
C SER A 682 18.13 -21.01 11.95
N ARG A 683 17.86 -21.84 12.97
CA ARG A 683 18.68 -21.95 14.17
C ARG A 683 19.96 -22.75 13.87
N PHE A 684 21.10 -22.11 14.16
CA PHE A 684 22.40 -22.76 14.35
C PHE A 684 22.34 -23.65 15.61
N VAL A 685 22.91 -24.86 15.53
CA VAL A 685 22.91 -25.85 16.61
C VAL A 685 24.05 -25.60 17.59
N GLY A 686 23.67 -25.47 18.87
CA GLY A 686 24.51 -25.81 20.03
C GLY A 686 24.72 -24.68 21.04
N GLN A 687 23.88 -24.61 22.09
CA GLN A 687 24.29 -24.33 23.49
C GLN A 687 23.10 -24.37 24.47
N ASP A 688 23.45 -24.46 25.75
CA ASP A 688 22.73 -25.04 26.89
C ASP A 688 21.38 -24.40 27.28
N ALA A 689 20.57 -25.19 27.99
CA ALA A 689 19.15 -24.99 28.24
C ALA A 689 18.79 -24.02 29.39
N ASP A 690 19.53 -22.93 29.61
CA ASP A 690 19.27 -22.00 30.73
C ASP A 690 19.19 -20.49 30.39
N ASP A 691 19.17 -20.10 29.10
CA ASP A 691 19.26 -18.68 28.72
C ASP A 691 17.95 -18.10 28.12
N ALA A 692 16.84 -18.26 28.85
CA ALA A 692 15.56 -17.66 28.48
C ALA A 692 15.48 -16.13 28.75
N LEU A 693 16.54 -15.52 29.31
CA LEU A 693 16.63 -14.09 29.66
C LEU A 693 17.46 -13.25 28.67
N ALA A 694 17.99 -13.84 27.60
CA ALA A 694 18.84 -13.15 26.63
C ALA A 694 18.13 -12.90 25.28
N ARG A 695 16.95 -12.26 25.28
CA ARG A 695 16.48 -11.55 24.07
C ARG A 695 17.11 -10.16 24.04
N THR A 696 18.38 -10.09 23.63
CA THR A 696 19.02 -8.80 23.34
C THR A 696 19.00 -8.57 21.83
N ILE A 697 18.60 -7.37 21.44
CA ILE A 697 18.51 -6.89 20.06
C ILE A 697 19.87 -7.07 19.37
N THR A 698 19.88 -7.77 18.24
CA THR A 698 21.03 -7.85 17.35
C THR A 698 20.99 -6.74 16.31
N ALA A 699 22.13 -6.45 15.68
CA ALA A 699 22.17 -5.50 14.56
C ALA A 699 21.24 -5.91 13.38
N GLY A 700 20.89 -7.19 13.26
CA GLY A 700 19.88 -7.68 12.31
C GLY A 700 18.44 -7.35 12.72
N ASP A 701 18.12 -7.36 14.01
CA ASP A 701 16.80 -6.96 14.52
C ASP A 701 16.58 -5.44 14.31
N LEU A 702 17.63 -4.63 14.45
CA LEU A 702 17.61 -3.20 14.08
C LEU A 702 17.39 -2.97 12.57
N ALA A 703 17.80 -3.91 11.72
CA ALA A 703 17.58 -3.85 10.27
C ALA A 703 16.10 -4.08 9.92
N LEU A 704 15.46 -5.04 10.60
CA LEU A 704 14.03 -5.35 10.44
C LEU A 704 13.15 -4.17 10.87
N ALA A 705 13.51 -3.49 11.96
CA ALA A 705 12.86 -2.24 12.37
C ALA A 705 13.10 -1.10 11.36
N GLY A 706 14.28 -1.04 10.73
CA GLY A 706 14.56 -0.11 9.63
C GLY A 706 13.68 -0.35 8.39
N GLY A 707 13.40 -1.61 8.05
CA GLY A 707 12.54 -1.99 6.92
C GLY A 707 11.05 -1.65 7.12
N GLN A 708 10.58 -1.51 8.37
CA GLN A 708 9.22 -1.00 8.62
C GLN A 708 9.04 0.45 8.16
N ILE A 709 10.12 1.23 8.06
CA ILE A 709 10.06 2.59 7.50
C ILE A 709 9.84 2.55 5.99
N GLU A 710 10.47 1.63 5.25
CA GLU A 710 10.19 1.45 3.81
C GLU A 710 8.72 1.07 3.59
N LEU A 711 8.14 0.23 4.46
CA LEU A 711 6.71 -0.12 4.44
C LEU A 711 5.79 1.05 4.84
N GLN A 712 6.18 1.90 5.80
CA GLN A 712 5.44 3.10 6.20
C GLN A 712 5.59 4.25 5.20
N GLU A 713 6.73 4.38 4.54
CA GLU A 713 6.97 5.32 3.44
C GLU A 713 6.25 4.87 2.16
N LEU A 714 6.11 3.57 1.90
CA LEU A 714 5.16 3.04 0.91
C LEU A 714 3.71 3.48 1.24
N GLY A 715 3.34 3.49 2.53
CA GLY A 715 2.04 3.99 3.01
C GLY A 715 1.85 5.51 2.93
N LYS A 716 2.93 6.30 3.06
CA LYS A 716 2.90 7.78 2.94
C LYS A 716 3.07 8.27 1.49
N SER A 717 3.89 7.59 0.69
CA SER A 717 4.06 7.82 -0.75
C SER A 717 2.78 7.54 -1.51
N ALA A 718 1.92 6.62 -1.04
CA ALA A 718 0.59 6.40 -1.61
C ALA A 718 -0.32 7.65 -1.62
N VAL A 719 0.02 8.71 -0.87
CA VAL A 719 -0.72 9.99 -0.87
C VAL A 719 -0.16 11.01 -1.87
N GLU A 720 1.09 10.85 -2.36
CA GLU A 720 1.74 11.84 -3.24
C GLU A 720 2.29 11.29 -4.56
N THR A 721 2.33 9.98 -4.78
CA THR A 721 2.69 9.39 -6.08
C THR A 721 1.46 8.94 -6.86
N SER A 722 1.42 9.31 -8.14
CA SER A 722 0.44 8.82 -9.12
C SER A 722 0.29 7.30 -9.05
N PRO A 723 -0.93 6.74 -8.97
CA PRO A 723 -1.13 5.30 -8.88
C PRO A 723 -0.62 4.63 -10.18
N SER A 724 0.06 3.49 -10.04
CA SER A 724 0.31 2.59 -11.16
C SER A 724 -1.02 2.10 -11.76
N LEU A 725 -1.02 1.73 -13.05
CA LEU A 725 -2.22 1.31 -13.79
C LEU A 725 -3.04 0.21 -13.08
N THR A 726 -2.38 -0.60 -12.24
CA THR A 726 -3.01 -1.66 -11.44
C THR A 726 -3.72 -1.13 -10.18
N SER A 727 -3.13 -0.17 -9.47
CA SER A 727 -3.69 0.40 -8.23
C SER A 727 -4.87 1.34 -8.49
N ALA A 728 -4.87 2.05 -9.62
CA ALA A 728 -6.01 2.87 -10.04
C ALA A 728 -7.26 2.02 -10.35
N MET A 729 -7.08 0.78 -10.81
CA MET A 729 -8.18 -0.16 -11.08
C MET A 729 -8.74 -0.79 -9.79
N GLN A 730 -7.92 -1.05 -8.78
CA GLN A 730 -8.39 -1.53 -7.47
C GLN A 730 -9.14 -0.45 -6.66
N ALA A 731 -8.69 0.81 -6.74
CA ALA A 731 -9.36 1.92 -6.04
C ALA A 731 -10.75 2.26 -6.58
N LEU A 732 -11.07 1.86 -7.82
CA LEU A 732 -12.41 1.99 -8.42
C LEU A 732 -13.34 0.80 -8.09
N SER A 733 -12.86 -0.22 -7.37
CA SER A 733 -13.60 -1.47 -7.11
C SER A 733 -13.79 -1.81 -5.62
N MET A 734 -13.46 -0.92 -4.69
CA MET A 734 -13.65 -1.17 -3.26
C MET A 734 -14.94 -0.52 -2.74
N LYS A 735 -16.04 -1.30 -2.77
CA LYS A 735 -17.08 -1.33 -1.73
C LYS A 735 -18.05 -2.49 -1.97
N LYS A 736 -17.82 -3.61 -1.29
CA LYS A 736 -18.89 -4.42 -0.69
C LYS A 736 -18.30 -5.40 0.32
N ASP A 737 -18.56 -5.12 1.60
CA ASP A 737 -19.03 -6.03 2.66
C ASP A 737 -19.15 -5.18 3.95
N GLU A 738 -20.19 -5.27 4.79
CA GLU A 738 -20.65 -6.48 5.49
C GLU A 738 -22.17 -6.51 5.87
N LYS A 739 -22.71 -7.76 5.86
CA LYS A 739 -23.68 -8.46 6.76
C LYS A 739 -25.14 -7.95 6.88
N LEU A 740 -26.22 -8.77 6.83
CA LEU A 740 -26.42 -10.20 7.14
C LEU A 740 -27.80 -10.75 6.63
N LEU A 741 -27.84 -12.05 6.25
CA LEU A 741 -28.92 -13.09 6.26
C LEU A 741 -29.14 -13.87 4.92
N PRO A 742 -29.52 -15.17 4.97
CA PRO A 742 -28.71 -16.28 4.46
C PRO A 742 -29.12 -16.78 3.06
N VAL A 743 -28.13 -17.22 2.27
CA VAL A 743 -28.32 -17.85 0.95
C VAL A 743 -27.43 -19.10 0.88
N PRO A 744 -27.90 -20.22 0.30
CA PRO A 744 -27.23 -21.52 0.37
C PRO A 744 -25.93 -21.55 -0.45
N GLU A 745 -25.03 -22.43 0.00
CA GLU A 745 -23.71 -22.74 -0.57
C GLU A 745 -23.72 -22.83 -2.10
N THR A 746 -22.89 -22.03 -2.77
CA THR A 746 -22.37 -22.31 -4.12
C THR A 746 -21.05 -21.58 -4.37
N ASP A 747 -19.99 -22.38 -4.50
CA ASP A 747 -18.71 -22.22 -5.21
C ASP A 747 -18.01 -20.85 -5.31
N LEU A 748 -17.03 -20.69 -4.43
CA LEU A 748 -15.89 -19.80 -4.53
C LEU A 748 -14.96 -20.24 -5.67
N ILE A 749 -15.09 -19.66 -6.87
CA ILE A 749 -14.05 -19.32 -7.88
C ILE A 749 -14.80 -18.73 -9.08
N ALA A 750 -15.07 -17.42 -9.02
CA ALA A 750 -15.43 -16.61 -10.18
C ALA A 750 -14.97 -15.18 -9.89
N LEU A 751 -13.66 -14.95 -10.03
CA LEU A 751 -13.12 -13.61 -10.19
C LEU A 751 -13.70 -13.04 -11.49
N GLU A 752 -14.33 -11.87 -11.41
CA GLU A 752 -14.78 -11.10 -12.56
C GLU A 752 -13.63 -10.91 -13.55
N SER A 753 -13.83 -11.41 -14.77
CA SER A 753 -12.87 -11.37 -15.87
C SER A 753 -12.70 -9.95 -16.41
N PRO A 754 -11.48 -9.47 -16.70
CA PRO A 754 -11.24 -8.11 -17.18
C PRO A 754 -11.50 -7.93 -18.69
N PHE A 755 -12.30 -8.79 -19.32
CA PHE A 755 -12.50 -8.85 -20.79
C PHE A 755 -13.96 -8.69 -21.25
N ILE A 756 -14.79 -7.95 -20.51
CA ILE A 756 -16.15 -7.65 -21.01
C ILE A 756 -16.08 -6.44 -21.95
N SER A 757 -16.52 -6.66 -23.19
CA SER A 757 -16.78 -5.63 -24.18
C SER A 757 -18.13 -4.99 -23.88
N ASP A 758 -18.19 -3.66 -23.83
CA ASP A 758 -19.45 -2.90 -23.80
C ASP A 758 -20.21 -3.05 -25.14
N PRO A 759 -21.55 -2.92 -25.15
CA PRO A 759 -22.43 -3.45 -26.20
C PRO A 759 -22.28 -2.70 -27.53
N PRO A 760 -22.58 -3.34 -28.69
CA PRO A 760 -22.42 -2.71 -29.98
C PRO A 760 -23.43 -1.59 -30.21
N ALA A 761 -22.98 -0.59 -30.97
CA ALA A 761 -23.72 0.59 -31.38
C ALA A 761 -25.04 0.24 -32.09
N VAL A 762 -26.14 0.85 -31.64
CA VAL A 762 -27.45 0.79 -32.30
C VAL A 762 -27.35 1.48 -33.65
N SER A 763 -27.33 0.68 -34.72
CA SER A 763 -27.56 1.14 -36.08
C SER A 763 -29.06 1.23 -36.31
N GLN A 764 -29.55 2.41 -36.69
CA GLN A 764 -30.94 2.62 -37.06
C GLN A 764 -31.25 1.93 -38.40
N SER A 765 -32.20 1.00 -38.41
CA SER A 765 -32.93 0.59 -39.61
C SER A 765 -34.41 0.39 -39.29
N GLN A 766 -35.26 0.91 -40.18
CA GLN A 766 -36.69 1.12 -40.01
C GLN A 766 -37.53 -0.18 -39.96
N ALA A 767 -38.40 -0.24 -38.96
CA ALA A 767 -39.78 -0.77 -38.89
C ALA A 767 -40.22 -2.00 -39.71
N SER A 768 -40.66 -3.05 -39.00
CA SER A 768 -41.92 -3.75 -39.26
C SER A 768 -42.55 -4.31 -37.97
N SER A 769 -43.87 -4.38 -37.98
CA SER A 769 -44.84 -4.44 -36.87
C SER A 769 -45.05 -5.81 -36.20
N VAL A 770 -45.62 -5.72 -34.98
CA VAL A 770 -46.11 -6.75 -34.03
C VAL A 770 -45.07 -7.09 -32.96
N ALA A 771 -45.40 -6.72 -31.70
CA ALA A 771 -44.52 -6.88 -30.55
C ALA A 771 -44.20 -8.36 -30.29
N GLU A 772 -43.03 -8.80 -30.71
CA GLU A 772 -42.43 -10.06 -30.28
C GLU A 772 -41.73 -9.80 -28.94
N GLU A 773 -42.15 -10.47 -27.86
CA GLU A 773 -41.40 -10.43 -26.60
C GLU A 773 -40.03 -11.13 -26.82
N ASP A 774 -38.94 -10.40 -26.61
CA ASP A 774 -37.57 -10.93 -26.70
C ASP A 774 -37.36 -12.06 -25.68
N PHE A 775 -36.79 -13.20 -26.13
CA PHE A 775 -36.52 -14.37 -25.28
C PHE A 775 -35.72 -14.01 -24.02
N GLU A 776 -34.70 -13.16 -24.13
CA GLU A 776 -33.87 -12.76 -22.98
C GLU A 776 -34.65 -11.91 -21.98
N ALA A 777 -35.50 -11.00 -22.45
CA ALA A 777 -36.34 -10.20 -21.56
C ALA A 777 -37.30 -11.08 -20.76
N ALA A 778 -37.86 -12.13 -21.39
CA ALA A 778 -38.67 -13.12 -20.71
C ALA A 778 -37.84 -14.03 -19.77
N TRP A 779 -36.64 -14.43 -20.20
CA TRP A 779 -35.73 -15.27 -19.43
C TRP A 779 -35.26 -14.57 -18.13
N ASP A 780 -34.87 -13.30 -18.22
CA ASP A 780 -34.44 -12.51 -17.06
C ASP A 780 -35.59 -12.17 -16.13
N ARG A 781 -36.79 -11.98 -16.68
CA ARG A 781 -37.99 -11.79 -15.87
C ARG A 781 -38.33 -13.02 -15.03
N LEU A 782 -38.15 -14.23 -15.57
CA LEU A 782 -38.53 -15.50 -14.92
C LEU A 782 -37.47 -16.06 -13.96
N GLN A 783 -36.53 -15.25 -13.47
CA GLN A 783 -35.41 -15.68 -12.61
C GLN A 783 -35.83 -16.42 -11.33
N HIS A 784 -37.03 -16.16 -10.81
CA HIS A 784 -37.52 -16.78 -9.57
C HIS A 784 -38.02 -18.23 -9.76
N GLY A 785 -38.18 -18.70 -11.01
CA GLY A 785 -38.72 -20.03 -11.36
C GLY A 785 -37.69 -20.98 -11.96
N ASN A 786 -36.44 -20.96 -11.49
CA ASN A 786 -35.29 -21.68 -12.07
C ASN A 786 -35.27 -23.18 -11.73
N LEU A 787 -35.13 -24.01 -12.76
CA LEU A 787 -34.81 -25.45 -12.65
C LEU A 787 -33.74 -25.84 -13.67
N ARG A 788 -32.90 -26.79 -13.31
CA ARG A 788 -31.87 -27.36 -14.19
C ARG A 788 -31.81 -28.86 -13.98
N GLY A 789 -31.54 -29.60 -15.05
CA GLY A 789 -31.40 -31.05 -15.01
C GLY A 789 -30.69 -31.60 -16.22
N TRP A 790 -30.41 -32.90 -16.17
CA TRP A 790 -29.83 -33.67 -17.26
C TRP A 790 -30.90 -34.59 -17.87
N CYS A 791 -30.79 -34.83 -19.17
CA CYS A 791 -31.60 -35.79 -19.90
C CYS A 791 -30.66 -36.65 -20.74
N ASP A 792 -30.75 -37.98 -20.63
CA ASP A 792 -29.92 -38.93 -21.37
C ASP A 792 -30.42 -39.15 -22.81
N SER A 793 -30.90 -38.08 -23.44
CA SER A 793 -31.45 -38.10 -24.79
C SER A 793 -30.99 -36.88 -25.58
N PRO A 794 -30.77 -37.01 -26.90
CA PRO A 794 -30.31 -35.91 -27.73
C PRO A 794 -31.36 -34.81 -27.85
N ILE A 795 -30.91 -33.58 -28.11
CA ILE A 795 -31.74 -32.37 -28.15
C ILE A 795 -32.98 -32.53 -29.06
N ASP A 796 -32.83 -33.20 -30.20
CA ASP A 796 -33.93 -33.42 -31.14
C ASP A 796 -35.08 -34.27 -30.55
N VAL A 797 -34.75 -35.27 -29.73
CA VAL A 797 -35.75 -36.11 -29.04
C VAL A 797 -36.43 -35.31 -27.94
N VAL A 798 -35.66 -34.50 -27.21
CA VAL A 798 -36.18 -33.60 -26.17
C VAL A 798 -37.16 -32.58 -26.76
N VAL A 799 -36.83 -31.95 -27.89
CA VAL A 799 -37.70 -30.99 -28.58
C VAL A 799 -39.00 -31.67 -29.04
N ARG A 800 -38.94 -32.90 -29.59
CA ARG A 800 -40.15 -33.65 -29.99
C ARG A 800 -41.03 -34.03 -28.80
N ARG A 801 -40.45 -34.39 -27.66
CA ARG A 801 -41.20 -34.64 -26.42
C ARG A 801 -41.89 -33.37 -25.93
N LEU A 802 -41.22 -32.23 -25.97
CA LEU A 802 -41.83 -30.96 -25.58
C LEU A 802 -42.95 -30.53 -26.53
N GLN A 803 -42.88 -30.88 -27.82
CA GLN A 803 -43.98 -30.66 -28.77
C GLN A 803 -45.26 -31.45 -28.42
N SER A 804 -45.18 -32.52 -27.61
CA SER A 804 -46.38 -33.26 -27.17
C SER A 804 -47.23 -32.48 -26.16
N LEU A 805 -46.74 -31.35 -25.64
CA LEU A 805 -47.49 -30.44 -24.76
C LEU A 805 -48.66 -29.73 -25.46
N GLN A 806 -48.80 -29.87 -26.79
CA GLN A 806 -49.86 -29.24 -27.62
C GLN A 806 -49.93 -27.70 -27.50
N ARG A 807 -48.88 -27.06 -26.98
CA ARG A 807 -48.76 -25.60 -26.89
C ARG A 807 -47.99 -25.04 -28.08
N LYS A 808 -48.22 -23.77 -28.41
CA LYS A 808 -47.37 -23.06 -29.37
C LYS A 808 -45.97 -22.92 -28.77
N MET A 809 -44.94 -23.28 -29.52
CA MET A 809 -43.55 -23.18 -29.09
C MET A 809 -42.74 -22.48 -30.18
N ARG A 810 -41.87 -21.57 -29.80
CA ARG A 810 -40.86 -20.98 -30.68
C ARG A 810 -39.50 -21.58 -30.33
N VAL A 811 -38.84 -22.19 -31.30
CA VAL A 811 -37.50 -22.75 -31.15
C VAL A 811 -36.53 -21.86 -31.91
N THR A 812 -35.53 -21.33 -31.22
CA THR A 812 -34.44 -20.56 -31.82
C THR A 812 -33.20 -21.46 -31.84
N PRO A 813 -32.61 -21.72 -33.02
CA PRO A 813 -31.46 -22.60 -33.15
C PRO A 813 -30.20 -21.98 -32.53
N ALA A 814 -29.25 -22.83 -32.15
CA ALA A 814 -28.01 -22.42 -31.47
C ALA A 814 -27.03 -21.64 -32.37
N ASP A 815 -27.33 -21.48 -33.67
CA ASP A 815 -26.45 -20.88 -34.68
C ASP A 815 -26.74 -19.38 -34.94
N GLU A 816 -27.82 -18.83 -34.37
CA GLU A 816 -28.25 -17.44 -34.64
C GLU A 816 -27.66 -16.44 -33.62
N ALA A 817 -27.06 -15.35 -34.14
CA ALA A 817 -26.63 -14.22 -33.32
C ALA A 817 -27.87 -13.46 -32.76
N PRO A 818 -27.84 -12.97 -31.50
CA PRO A 818 -26.66 -12.79 -30.66
C PRO A 818 -26.36 -13.97 -29.69
N PHE A 819 -26.89 -15.18 -29.91
CA PHE A 819 -26.89 -16.25 -28.90
C PHE A 819 -26.34 -17.60 -29.39
N GLN A 820 -25.05 -17.63 -29.74
CA GLN A 820 -24.37 -18.86 -30.15
C GLN A 820 -24.14 -19.84 -28.99
N GLY A 821 -24.51 -21.11 -29.16
CA GLY A 821 -24.10 -22.23 -28.30
C GLY A 821 -25.19 -22.92 -27.45
N ASP A 822 -26.40 -22.37 -27.35
CA ASP A 822 -27.54 -23.01 -26.65
C ASP A 822 -28.80 -22.96 -27.54
N LEU A 823 -29.55 -24.06 -27.64
CA LEU A 823 -30.87 -24.08 -28.31
C LEU A 823 -31.94 -23.56 -27.36
N LYS A 824 -32.72 -22.58 -27.79
CA LYS A 824 -33.68 -21.85 -26.93
C LYS A 824 -35.10 -22.16 -27.33
N ILE A 825 -35.96 -22.41 -26.34
CA ILE A 825 -37.37 -22.72 -26.55
C ILE A 825 -38.22 -21.78 -25.71
N PHE A 826 -39.12 -21.05 -26.37
CA PHE A 826 -40.09 -20.14 -25.76
C PHE A 826 -41.49 -20.71 -25.88
N ILE A 827 -42.19 -20.82 -24.75
CA ILE A 827 -43.58 -21.28 -24.66
C ILE A 827 -44.42 -20.10 -24.16
N PRO A 828 -45.11 -19.35 -25.05
CA PRO A 828 -45.98 -18.25 -24.65
C PRO A 828 -47.19 -18.72 -23.84
N SER A 829 -47.74 -17.81 -23.03
CA SER A 829 -49.03 -17.98 -22.34
C SER A 829 -50.17 -18.11 -23.35
N GLU A 830 -51.16 -18.97 -23.05
CA GLU A 830 -52.32 -19.22 -23.92
C GLU A 830 -53.39 -18.11 -23.84
N ASP A 831 -53.43 -17.32 -22.75
CA ASP A 831 -54.39 -16.22 -22.57
C ASP A 831 -53.69 -14.85 -22.46
N ALA A 832 -53.93 -13.98 -23.45
CA ALA A 832 -53.38 -12.62 -23.48
C ALA A 832 -54.25 -11.58 -22.74
N SER A 833 -55.39 -11.98 -22.16
CA SER A 833 -56.41 -11.06 -21.61
C SER A 833 -56.59 -11.07 -20.09
N SER A 834 -55.82 -11.86 -19.33
CA SER A 834 -55.84 -11.82 -17.87
C SER A 834 -54.53 -11.21 -17.33
N ALA A 835 -54.64 -10.27 -16.38
CA ALA A 835 -53.49 -9.61 -15.75
C ALA A 835 -52.68 -10.54 -14.81
N ARG A 836 -52.98 -11.83 -14.78
CA ARG A 836 -52.19 -12.89 -14.14
C ARG A 836 -51.55 -13.72 -15.25
N LYS A 837 -50.28 -13.47 -15.53
CA LYS A 837 -49.48 -14.19 -16.53
C LYS A 837 -49.12 -15.60 -16.02
N GLU A 838 -50.10 -16.45 -15.81
CA GLU A 838 -49.91 -17.89 -15.54
C GLU A 838 -49.77 -18.60 -16.90
N GLY A 839 -48.66 -19.32 -17.13
CA GLY A 839 -48.46 -20.14 -18.34
C GLY A 839 -47.27 -19.80 -19.24
N LEU A 840 -46.36 -18.91 -18.84
CA LEU A 840 -45.14 -18.58 -19.60
C LEU A 840 -43.94 -19.45 -19.16
N ALA A 841 -43.26 -20.10 -20.12
CA ALA A 841 -42.04 -20.87 -19.85
C ALA A 841 -40.94 -20.63 -20.89
N THR A 842 -39.69 -20.63 -20.43
CA THR A 842 -38.49 -20.48 -21.27
C THR A 842 -37.47 -21.57 -20.93
N LEU A 843 -36.87 -22.19 -21.95
CA LEU A 843 -35.96 -23.31 -21.81
C LEU A 843 -34.69 -23.08 -22.64
N ARG A 844 -33.52 -23.38 -22.06
CA ARG A 844 -32.23 -23.47 -22.76
C ARG A 844 -31.75 -24.91 -22.75
N LEU A 845 -31.39 -25.44 -23.91
CA LEU A 845 -30.85 -26.77 -24.09
C LEU A 845 -29.41 -26.66 -24.60
N ARG A 846 -28.49 -27.37 -23.95
CA ARG A 846 -27.08 -27.46 -24.34
C ARG A 846 -26.70 -28.92 -24.55
N GLU A 847 -25.95 -29.17 -25.61
CA GLU A 847 -25.47 -30.51 -25.96
C GLU A 847 -24.37 -30.92 -24.97
N GLY A 848 -24.49 -32.13 -24.41
CA GLY A 848 -23.53 -32.74 -23.50
C GLY A 848 -22.66 -33.78 -24.22
N GLU A 849 -21.69 -34.35 -23.49
CA GLU A 849 -20.93 -35.50 -23.98
C GLU A 849 -21.83 -36.76 -23.97
N GLU A 850 -21.64 -37.67 -24.93
CA GLU A 850 -22.40 -38.94 -25.08
C GLU A 850 -23.92 -38.82 -25.37
N GLU A 851 -24.32 -37.97 -26.33
CA GLU A 851 -25.73 -37.78 -26.76
C GLU A 851 -26.70 -37.36 -25.62
N SER A 852 -26.17 -36.84 -24.52
CA SER A 852 -26.93 -36.28 -23.41
C SER A 852 -27.24 -34.79 -23.64
N CYS A 853 -28.31 -34.29 -23.01
CA CYS A 853 -28.74 -32.91 -23.09
C CYS A 853 -28.89 -32.30 -21.70
N LEU A 854 -28.19 -31.19 -21.46
CA LEU A 854 -28.40 -30.35 -20.29
C LEU A 854 -29.54 -29.36 -20.56
N TRP A 855 -30.55 -29.34 -19.70
CA TRP A 855 -31.67 -28.41 -19.83
C TRP A 855 -31.75 -27.44 -18.66
N HIS A 856 -32.09 -26.20 -18.96
CA HIS A 856 -32.35 -25.14 -17.98
C HIS A 856 -33.69 -24.49 -18.26
N LEU A 857 -34.65 -24.65 -17.34
CA LEU A 857 -36.02 -24.18 -17.42
C LEU A 857 -36.23 -22.99 -16.48
N ARG A 858 -36.91 -21.95 -16.97
CA ARG A 858 -37.51 -20.88 -16.15
C ARG A 858 -38.99 -20.78 -16.44
N CYS A 859 -39.81 -20.98 -15.42
CA CYS A 859 -41.27 -20.95 -15.53
C CYS A 859 -41.85 -20.54 -14.19
N GLU A 860 -42.74 -19.53 -14.13
CA GLU A 860 -43.39 -19.10 -12.88
C GLU A 860 -44.59 -20.00 -12.51
N ASP A 861 -45.25 -20.60 -13.52
CA ASP A 861 -46.39 -21.50 -13.36
C ASP A 861 -45.95 -22.88 -12.84
N GLY A 862 -46.49 -23.31 -11.69
CA GLY A 862 -46.14 -24.56 -11.03
C GLY A 862 -46.58 -25.82 -11.78
N ASP A 863 -47.76 -25.80 -12.41
CA ASP A 863 -48.35 -26.96 -13.08
C ASP A 863 -47.66 -27.20 -14.44
N LEU A 864 -47.40 -26.12 -15.17
CA LEU A 864 -46.62 -26.16 -16.40
C LEU A 864 -45.17 -26.59 -16.12
N ARG A 865 -44.56 -26.07 -15.05
CA ARG A 865 -43.20 -26.43 -14.62
C ARG A 865 -43.11 -27.92 -14.26
N ALA A 866 -44.10 -28.47 -13.55
CA ALA A 866 -44.14 -29.89 -13.21
C ALA A 866 -44.30 -30.76 -14.47
N SER A 867 -45.16 -30.36 -15.41
CA SER A 867 -45.41 -31.10 -16.66
C SER A 867 -44.21 -31.10 -17.61
N ILE A 868 -43.50 -29.98 -17.71
CA ILE A 868 -42.24 -29.92 -18.49
C ILE A 868 -41.16 -30.76 -17.81
N ARG A 869 -41.07 -30.70 -16.47
CA ARG A 869 -40.10 -31.50 -15.73
C ARG A 869 -40.33 -33.00 -15.92
N THR A 870 -41.57 -33.50 -15.81
CA THR A 870 -41.85 -34.93 -16.03
C THR A 870 -41.48 -35.39 -17.42
N LEU A 871 -41.76 -34.59 -18.47
CA LEU A 871 -41.36 -34.92 -19.85
C LEU A 871 -39.84 -34.97 -20.08
N LEU A 872 -39.08 -34.23 -19.27
CA LEU A 872 -37.62 -34.17 -19.33
C LEU A 872 -36.94 -35.21 -18.42
N THR A 873 -37.63 -35.72 -17.40
CA THR A 873 -37.11 -36.71 -16.44
C THR A 873 -37.61 -38.14 -16.67
N ASP A 874 -38.76 -38.33 -17.32
CA ASP A 874 -39.21 -39.66 -17.73
C ASP A 874 -38.39 -40.09 -18.96
N ALA A 875 -37.25 -40.72 -18.68
CA ALA A 875 -36.46 -41.47 -19.66
C ALA A 875 -37.15 -42.79 -20.01
#